data_AF-A0AAQ5Y351-F1
#
_entry.id   AF-A0AAQ5Y351-F1
#
_cell.length_a   1.000
_cell.length_b   1.000
_cell.length_c   1.000
_cell.angle_alpha   90.00
_cell.angle_beta   90.00
_cell.angle_gamma   90.00
#
_symmetry.space_group_name_H-M   'P 1'
#
loop_
_entity.id
_entity.type
_entity.pdbx_description
1 polymer ?
#
loop_
_entity_poly.entity_id
_entity_poly.type
_entity_poly.pdbx_seq_one_letter_code
_entity_poly.pdbx_strand_id
1 'polypeptide(L)'
;WGRPGGRRVVSITSPLSEVKCMRFNPDATVWVAKQRILCTLNQSLKDVLNYGLFQPASNGRDGKFLDEERILREYPQPISKGVPSLEFRYKSRVYRQPNVDEKQIAKLHTKANLRKFMDLIQHNQVDKVAKMLERGFDPNYHDSDTGESPLTFAAHLDNVSEMIKVLRNGGAHLDFRAKDGMTALHKAARSKNHIILLTLLELGASPDYKDSRGLTPLYHSVVVGGDPGCCELLLNQHASVCCQDENGWHEVHQACRHGHVQHLEHLLFYGADMSAQNASGNTALHICALYNQDNCARVLLVRGADKEVKNYNSQSPFQVAIIAGNFELAELIKNHKESDIVPFREAPAYSKRRRGPSSGSGNGQSPSSLSAPRVLLRSNSDNNLTVSQYQQQQQQQQQHVPIKTHDLWPLPLPSLPPPPPPHPPPDSWKLYSAVPGRHFVVVRPYTAQAEGEINLYKGDRVKVLSIGEGGFWEGSARGQVGWFPADCVEEIPAKAIEERTDRRKLFRHYTVGSYDSFDASSDCVVDEKTVVLQKKENEGFGFVLRGAKADTPIEEFTPTPAFPALQYLESVDEGGVAWQAGLRTGDFLIEVNQENVVKVGHRQVVNMIRQGGNRLLIKVVTVSRNLDPEDTARKKGTTTIFRASLQ
;
A
#
# COMPACT_ATOMS: atom_id res chain seq x y z
N TRP A 1 -33.97 11.57 13.94
CA TRP A 1 -33.99 11.14 12.52
C TRP A 1 -34.57 9.75 12.26
N GLY A 2 -34.68 8.84 13.24
CA GLY A 2 -34.95 7.41 13.04
C GLY A 2 -36.34 6.97 12.53
N ARG A 3 -36.74 7.42 11.33
CA ARG A 3 -37.54 6.59 10.39
C ARG A 3 -36.87 6.70 9.02
N PRO A 4 -36.67 5.60 8.27
CA PRO A 4 -36.16 5.64 6.90
C PRO A 4 -37.10 6.41 5.97
N GLY A 5 -36.52 7.01 4.91
CA GLY A 5 -37.27 7.73 3.88
C GLY A 5 -37.72 9.14 4.28
N GLY A 6 -37.81 10.02 3.26
CA GLY A 6 -38.29 11.40 3.39
C GLY A 6 -37.21 12.41 3.79
N ARG A 7 -37.10 13.51 3.01
CA ARG A 7 -36.25 14.65 3.36
C ARG A 7 -36.83 15.37 4.58
N ARG A 8 -36.04 15.61 5.63
CA ARG A 8 -36.48 16.30 6.85
C ARG A 8 -36.05 17.77 6.86
N VAL A 9 -36.92 18.63 7.36
CA VAL A 9 -36.60 20.05 7.62
C VAL A 9 -35.73 20.14 8.88
N VAL A 10 -34.69 20.96 8.82
CA VAL A 10 -33.78 21.34 9.92
C VAL A 10 -33.56 22.85 9.83
N SER A 11 -33.57 23.55 10.95
CA SER A 11 -33.15 24.95 11.03
C SER A 11 -31.62 25.00 11.17
N ILE A 12 -30.96 25.70 10.24
CA ILE A 12 -29.52 25.97 10.28
C ILE A 12 -29.32 27.42 10.71
N THR A 13 -28.72 27.62 11.88
CA THR A 13 -28.23 28.93 12.32
C THR A 13 -26.88 29.19 11.65
N SER A 14 -26.80 30.22 10.81
CA SER A 14 -25.58 30.62 10.10
C SER A 14 -24.59 31.36 11.03
N PRO A 15 -23.32 31.56 10.61
CA PRO A 15 -22.33 32.33 11.38
C PRO A 15 -22.76 33.77 11.68
N LEU A 16 -23.63 34.35 10.84
CA LEU A 16 -24.19 35.70 10.99
C LEU A 16 -25.52 35.71 11.77
N SER A 17 -25.84 34.63 12.49
CA SER A 17 -27.11 34.43 13.23
C SER A 17 -28.40 34.41 12.39
N GLU A 18 -28.35 34.53 11.06
CA GLU A 18 -29.50 34.21 10.20
C GLU A 18 -29.89 32.73 10.39
N VAL A 19 -31.18 32.43 10.59
CA VAL A 19 -31.69 31.05 10.66
C VAL A 19 -32.38 30.67 9.36
N LYS A 20 -31.92 29.61 8.68
CA LYS A 20 -32.50 29.11 7.43
C LYS A 20 -33.03 27.69 7.58
N CYS A 21 -34.29 27.46 7.22
CA CYS A 21 -34.88 26.12 7.24
C CYS A 21 -34.56 25.37 5.94
N MET A 22 -33.88 24.22 6.06
CA MET A 22 -33.37 23.42 4.94
C MET A 22 -33.83 21.96 5.00
N ARG A 23 -34.08 21.33 3.84
CA ARG A 23 -34.58 19.95 3.72
C ARG A 23 -33.46 18.95 3.39
N PHE A 24 -32.91 18.25 4.38
CA PHE A 24 -31.81 17.29 4.19
C PHE A 24 -32.29 15.84 4.00
N ASN A 25 -31.47 15.01 3.35
CA ASN A 25 -31.64 13.56 3.30
C ASN A 25 -31.08 12.94 4.61
N PRO A 26 -31.86 12.20 5.43
CA PRO A 26 -31.37 11.52 6.63
C PRO A 26 -30.20 10.55 6.35
N ASP A 27 -30.20 9.98 5.14
CA ASP A 27 -29.34 8.86 4.76
C ASP A 27 -28.06 9.33 4.04
N ALA A 28 -27.88 10.65 3.85
CA ALA A 28 -26.65 11.24 3.30
C ALA A 28 -25.64 11.59 4.41
N THR A 29 -24.36 11.69 4.03
CA THR A 29 -23.29 12.11 4.94
C THR A 29 -23.41 13.59 5.35
N VAL A 30 -22.81 13.92 6.49
CA VAL A 30 -22.67 15.28 7.01
C VAL A 30 -21.90 16.16 6.02
N TRP A 31 -20.93 15.62 5.29
CA TRP A 31 -20.25 16.28 4.17
C TRP A 31 -21.22 16.73 3.08
N VAL A 32 -22.10 15.85 2.59
CA VAL A 32 -23.12 16.19 1.58
C VAL A 32 -24.11 17.23 2.12
N ALA A 33 -24.45 17.17 3.42
CA ALA A 33 -25.27 18.18 4.08
C ALA A 33 -24.56 19.55 4.15
N LYS A 34 -23.28 19.57 4.53
CA LYS A 34 -22.41 20.75 4.54
C LYS A 34 -22.30 21.38 3.15
N GLN A 35 -21.97 20.60 2.12
CA GLN A 35 -21.87 21.11 0.75
C GLN A 35 -23.17 21.78 0.31
N ARG A 36 -24.33 21.18 0.61
CA ARG A 36 -25.62 21.81 0.31
C ARG A 36 -25.89 23.09 1.11
N ILE A 37 -25.43 23.19 2.36
CA ILE A 37 -25.48 24.43 3.15
C ILE A 37 -24.65 25.52 2.47
N LEU A 38 -23.44 25.18 2.02
CA LEU A 38 -22.55 26.11 1.31
C LEU A 38 -23.19 26.64 0.02
N CYS A 39 -23.82 25.78 -0.79
CA CYS A 39 -24.56 26.21 -1.99
C CYS A 39 -25.84 27.04 -1.68
N THR A 40 -26.31 27.09 -0.44
CA THR A 40 -27.54 27.79 -0.03
C THR A 40 -27.25 29.05 0.81
N LEU A 41 -26.09 29.10 1.47
CA LEU A 41 -25.57 30.31 2.10
C LEU A 41 -24.92 31.18 1.02
N ASN A 42 -25.73 32.06 0.41
CA ASN A 42 -25.27 33.12 -0.50
C ASN A 42 -24.49 34.23 0.24
N GLN A 43 -23.53 33.83 1.09
CA GLN A 43 -22.71 34.66 1.97
C GLN A 43 -21.24 34.39 1.64
N SER A 44 -20.42 35.43 1.53
CA SER A 44 -18.98 35.30 1.24
C SER A 44 -18.17 34.88 2.48
N LEU A 45 -18.35 33.64 2.93
CA LEU A 45 -17.55 33.04 4.00
C LEU A 45 -16.09 32.88 3.56
N LYS A 46 -15.15 33.30 4.41
CA LYS A 46 -13.71 32.99 4.25
C LYS A 46 -13.42 31.63 4.88
N ASP A 47 -12.48 30.88 4.32
CA ASP A 47 -12.10 29.54 4.77
C ASP A 47 -13.30 28.59 4.95
N VAL A 48 -14.05 28.46 3.86
CA VAL A 48 -15.32 27.73 3.78
C VAL A 48 -15.21 26.27 4.24
N LEU A 49 -14.06 25.63 4.02
CA LEU A 49 -13.82 24.22 4.32
C LEU A 49 -13.66 23.93 5.82
N ASN A 50 -13.30 24.93 6.64
CA ASN A 50 -13.23 24.79 8.10
C ASN A 50 -14.50 25.21 8.84
N TYR A 51 -15.62 25.45 8.13
CA TYR A 51 -16.94 25.43 8.75
C TYR A 51 -17.48 24.00 8.87
N GLY A 52 -18.22 23.73 9.94
CA GLY A 52 -18.84 22.44 10.21
C GLY A 52 -20.25 22.59 10.77
N LEU A 53 -21.04 21.52 10.63
CA LEU A 53 -22.30 21.38 11.35
C LEU A 53 -22.01 21.09 12.83
N PHE A 54 -22.60 21.88 13.72
CA PHE A 54 -22.48 21.77 15.16
C PHE A 54 -23.86 21.47 15.78
N GLN A 55 -23.92 20.43 16.61
CA GLN A 55 -25.07 20.11 17.44
C GLN A 55 -24.92 20.85 18.77
N PRO A 56 -25.85 21.78 19.13
CA PRO A 56 -25.81 22.48 20.40
C PRO A 56 -25.97 21.55 21.61
N ALA A 57 -25.46 21.98 22.75
CA ALA A 57 -25.61 21.26 24.01
C ALA A 57 -27.10 21.07 24.34
N SER A 58 -27.51 19.85 24.67
CA SER A 58 -28.92 19.51 24.87
C SER A 58 -29.09 18.28 25.77
N ASN A 59 -30.09 18.33 26.66
CA ASN A 59 -30.44 17.25 27.60
C ASN A 59 -29.22 16.65 28.36
N GLY A 60 -28.35 17.52 28.88
CA GLY A 60 -27.16 17.12 29.63
C GLY A 60 -26.00 16.57 28.78
N ARG A 61 -26.04 16.72 27.45
CA ARG A 61 -24.94 16.38 26.54
C ARG A 61 -24.22 17.63 26.06
N ASP A 62 -22.89 17.60 26.09
CA ASP A 62 -22.03 18.62 25.51
C ASP A 62 -22.34 18.87 24.03
N GLY A 63 -22.22 20.13 23.59
CA GLY A 63 -22.29 20.49 22.18
C GLY A 63 -21.06 19.98 21.41
N LYS A 64 -21.25 19.57 20.15
CA LYS A 64 -20.17 18.97 19.34
C LYS A 64 -20.35 19.20 17.85
N PHE A 65 -19.24 19.23 17.12
CA PHE A 65 -19.28 19.09 15.66
C PHE A 65 -19.74 17.68 15.25
N LEU A 66 -20.42 17.60 14.10
CA LEU A 66 -20.74 16.36 13.42
C LEU A 66 -19.54 15.93 12.57
N ASP A 67 -19.29 14.62 12.54
CA ASP A 67 -18.22 13.94 11.80
C ASP A 67 -18.59 13.92 10.31
N GLU A 68 -17.75 14.48 9.43
CA GLU A 68 -18.11 14.77 8.03
C GLU A 68 -18.51 13.51 7.23
N GLU A 69 -17.91 12.35 7.54
CA GLU A 69 -18.17 11.10 6.83
C GLU A 69 -19.33 10.27 7.42
N ARG A 70 -19.88 10.67 8.58
CA ARG A 70 -21.06 10.00 9.15
C ARG A 70 -22.35 10.46 8.51
N ILE A 71 -23.34 9.58 8.53
CA ILE A 71 -24.69 9.84 8.00
C ILE A 71 -25.55 10.62 9.00
N LEU A 72 -26.32 11.61 8.53
CA LEU A 72 -27.11 12.51 9.38
C LEU A 72 -28.03 11.77 10.37
N ARG A 73 -28.54 10.59 10.00
CA ARG A 73 -29.40 9.76 10.86
C ARG A 73 -28.73 9.28 12.16
N GLU A 74 -27.40 9.22 12.23
CA GLU A 74 -26.65 8.89 13.45
C GLU A 74 -26.69 9.99 14.53
N TYR A 75 -27.17 11.19 14.20
CA TYR A 75 -27.25 12.33 15.11
C TYR A 75 -28.71 12.63 15.50
N PRO A 76 -29.40 11.76 16.27
CA PRO A 76 -30.79 11.94 16.64
C PRO A 76 -30.96 13.23 17.46
N GLN A 77 -31.58 14.21 16.83
CA GLN A 77 -31.99 15.45 17.48
C GLN A 77 -33.15 15.23 18.46
N PRO A 78 -33.24 16.02 19.54
CA PRO A 78 -34.35 15.95 20.50
C PRO A 78 -35.71 16.12 19.81
N ILE A 79 -36.69 15.31 20.20
CA ILE A 79 -38.08 15.43 19.72
C ILE A 79 -38.84 16.40 20.63
N SER A 80 -38.43 17.67 20.62
CA SER A 80 -39.27 18.76 21.12
C SER A 80 -40.39 19.09 20.11
N LYS A 81 -41.33 19.97 20.47
CA LYS A 81 -42.45 20.38 19.60
C LYS A 81 -42.05 21.33 18.45
N GLY A 82 -40.88 21.14 17.83
CA GLY A 82 -40.33 22.07 16.85
C GLY A 82 -39.45 21.44 15.77
N VAL A 83 -38.98 22.28 14.85
CA VAL A 83 -38.00 21.89 13.82
C VAL A 83 -36.64 21.68 14.49
N PRO A 84 -35.93 20.55 14.24
CA PRO A 84 -34.59 20.33 14.78
C PRO A 84 -33.59 21.39 14.34
N SER A 85 -32.75 21.88 15.25
CA SER A 85 -31.75 22.92 14.98
C SER A 85 -30.32 22.40 14.95
N LEU A 86 -29.51 22.93 14.03
CA LEU A 86 -28.06 22.83 14.00
C LEU A 86 -27.46 24.22 13.81
N GLU A 87 -26.25 24.44 14.31
CA GLU A 87 -25.45 25.62 14.03
C GLU A 87 -24.46 25.30 12.91
N PHE A 88 -24.17 26.26 12.04
CA PHE A 88 -23.08 26.17 11.06
C PHE A 88 -21.96 27.12 11.49
N ARG A 89 -20.87 26.55 12.02
CA ARG A 89 -19.83 27.29 12.76
C ARG A 89 -18.44 26.95 12.26
N TYR A 90 -17.53 27.91 12.37
CA TYR A 90 -16.11 27.68 12.17
C TYR A 90 -15.58 26.71 13.25
N LYS A 91 -14.68 25.80 12.87
CA LYS A 91 -14.13 24.74 13.72
C LYS A 91 -13.07 25.27 14.71
N SER A 92 -13.47 26.19 15.58
CA SER A 92 -12.69 26.51 16.79
C SER A 92 -12.67 25.33 17.76
N ARG A 93 -11.75 25.36 18.73
CA ARG A 93 -11.73 24.42 19.87
C ARG A 93 -13.08 24.46 20.60
N VAL A 94 -13.58 23.28 20.97
CA VAL A 94 -14.78 23.12 21.80
C VAL A 94 -14.33 22.95 23.25
N TYR A 95 -14.67 23.91 24.10
CA TYR A 95 -14.34 23.90 25.52
C TYR A 95 -15.50 23.24 26.31
N ARG A 96 -15.18 22.32 27.22
CA ARG A 96 -16.18 21.63 28.06
C ARG A 96 -16.53 22.37 29.36
N GLN A 97 -15.73 23.36 29.75
CA GLN A 97 -16.00 24.17 30.94
C GLN A 97 -16.94 25.33 30.54
N PRO A 98 -17.97 25.64 31.35
CA PRO A 98 -18.93 26.71 31.00
C PRO A 98 -18.37 28.12 31.21
N ASN A 99 -17.37 28.29 32.09
CA ASN A 99 -16.90 29.59 32.56
C ASN A 99 -15.52 29.95 31.95
N VAL A 100 -15.43 29.93 30.63
CA VAL A 100 -14.19 30.25 29.90
C VAL A 100 -14.08 31.78 29.71
N ASP A 101 -13.03 32.41 30.25
CA ASP A 101 -12.78 33.84 30.00
C ASP A 101 -12.25 34.06 28.57
N GLU A 102 -13.14 34.53 27.70
CA GLU A 102 -12.82 34.95 26.33
C GLU A 102 -11.70 36.00 26.28
N LYS A 103 -11.57 36.87 27.29
CA LYS A 103 -10.51 37.89 27.35
C LYS A 103 -9.14 37.27 27.68
N GLN A 104 -9.11 36.23 28.51
CA GLN A 104 -7.90 35.43 28.75
C GLN A 104 -7.52 34.65 27.49
N ILE A 105 -8.49 34.04 26.80
CA ILE A 105 -8.25 33.36 25.52
C ILE A 105 -7.75 34.32 24.44
N ALA A 106 -8.34 35.51 24.30
CA ALA A 106 -7.88 36.51 23.32
C ALA A 106 -6.41 36.91 23.54
N LYS A 107 -5.97 37.03 24.80
CA LYS A 107 -4.56 37.29 25.17
C LYS A 107 -3.61 36.14 24.79
N LEU A 108 -4.11 34.90 24.66
CA LEU A 108 -3.31 33.78 24.18
C LEU A 108 -3.10 33.81 22.66
N HIS A 109 -4.01 34.40 21.88
CA HIS A 109 -4.02 34.36 20.41
C HIS A 109 -3.41 35.61 19.73
N THR A 110 -2.42 36.25 20.37
CA THR A 110 -1.63 37.30 19.71
C THR A 110 -0.77 36.71 18.59
N LYS A 111 -0.49 37.48 17.52
CA LYS A 111 0.34 36.99 16.39
C LYS A 111 1.70 36.43 16.83
N ALA A 112 2.31 37.01 17.87
CA ALA A 112 3.55 36.52 18.46
C ALA A 112 3.39 35.14 19.13
N ASN A 113 2.29 34.90 19.85
CA ASN A 113 2.01 33.60 20.45
C ASN A 113 1.64 32.53 19.40
N LEU A 114 0.92 32.90 18.34
CA LEU A 114 0.61 32.00 17.23
C LEU A 114 1.90 31.51 16.55
N ARG A 115 2.80 32.42 16.17
CA ARG A 115 4.12 32.05 15.61
C ARG A 115 4.91 31.16 16.58
N LYS A 116 5.02 31.59 17.83
CA LYS A 116 5.72 30.85 18.89
C LYS A 116 5.18 29.43 19.09
N PHE A 117 3.88 29.21 18.91
CA PHE A 117 3.29 27.87 19.01
C PHE A 117 3.72 26.97 17.85
N MET A 118 3.82 27.51 16.62
CA MET A 118 4.41 26.81 15.47
C MET A 118 5.91 26.54 15.69
N ASP A 119 6.67 27.51 16.20
CA ASP A 119 8.10 27.34 16.54
C ASP A 119 8.30 26.21 17.56
N LEU A 120 7.43 26.10 18.57
CA LEU A 120 7.46 25.02 19.57
C LEU A 120 7.15 23.65 18.96
N ILE A 121 6.27 23.58 17.95
CA ILE A 121 5.97 22.34 17.22
C ILE A 121 7.15 21.93 16.33
N GLN A 122 7.75 22.88 15.59
CA GLN A 122 8.92 22.65 14.73
C GLN A 122 10.11 22.07 15.52
N HIS A 123 10.31 22.51 16.76
CA HIS A 123 11.36 22.02 17.65
C HIS A 123 10.89 20.89 18.60
N ASN A 124 9.74 20.26 18.30
CA ASN A 124 9.13 19.15 19.05
C ASN A 124 9.03 19.34 20.58
N GLN A 125 8.74 20.56 21.04
CA GLN A 125 8.74 20.92 22.47
C GLN A 125 7.38 20.60 23.14
N VAL A 126 7.04 19.31 23.14
CA VAL A 126 5.73 18.75 23.55
C VAL A 126 5.21 19.35 24.87
N ASP A 127 6.01 19.40 25.94
CA ASP A 127 5.58 19.92 27.24
C ASP A 127 5.13 21.38 27.21
N LYS A 128 5.75 22.21 26.36
CA LYS A 128 5.42 23.63 26.25
C LYS A 128 4.17 23.84 25.41
N VAL A 129 3.97 23.00 24.39
CA VAL A 129 2.73 22.93 23.60
C VAL A 129 1.57 22.48 24.50
N ALA A 130 1.74 21.41 25.29
CA ALA A 130 0.78 20.95 26.28
C ALA A 130 0.38 22.06 27.26
N LYS A 131 1.35 22.74 27.89
CA LYS A 131 1.11 23.84 28.84
C LYS A 131 0.41 25.06 28.22
N MET A 132 0.53 25.29 26.91
CA MET A 132 -0.27 26.31 26.21
C MET A 132 -1.71 25.83 25.96
N LEU A 133 -1.89 24.56 25.59
CA LEU A 133 -3.20 23.94 25.37
C LEU A 133 -4.00 23.78 26.68
N GLU A 134 -3.34 23.47 27.80
CA GLU A 134 -3.93 23.46 29.15
C GLU A 134 -4.49 24.83 29.55
N ARG A 135 -3.77 25.91 29.21
CA ARG A 135 -4.20 27.30 29.43
C ARG A 135 -5.36 27.76 28.54
N GLY A 136 -5.83 26.91 27.62
CA GLY A 136 -6.97 27.20 26.75
C GLY A 136 -6.62 27.73 25.36
N PHE A 137 -5.36 27.68 24.92
CA PHE A 137 -4.96 28.02 23.55
C PHE A 137 -5.68 27.12 22.51
N ASP A 138 -6.14 27.68 21.40
CA ASP A 138 -6.85 26.99 20.33
C ASP A 138 -5.87 26.62 19.19
N PRO A 139 -5.61 25.33 18.93
CA PRO A 139 -4.74 24.90 17.83
C PRO A 139 -5.41 24.94 16.44
N ASN A 140 -6.65 25.40 16.31
CA ASN A 140 -7.41 25.38 15.05
C ASN A 140 -7.37 26.73 14.31
N TYR A 141 -6.17 27.13 13.88
CA TYR A 141 -5.91 28.35 13.10
C TYR A 141 -4.96 28.08 11.92
N HIS A 142 -4.76 29.08 11.06
CA HIS A 142 -3.70 29.09 10.05
C HIS A 142 -2.57 30.03 10.44
N ASP A 143 -1.34 29.56 10.37
CA ASP A 143 -0.15 30.41 10.44
C ASP A 143 -0.14 31.43 9.28
N SER A 144 0.35 32.64 9.54
CA SER A 144 0.28 33.74 8.58
C SER A 144 1.25 33.62 7.41
N ASP A 145 2.31 32.85 7.58
CA ASP A 145 3.45 32.83 6.65
C ASP A 145 3.38 31.59 5.76
N THR A 146 3.01 30.43 6.34
CA THR A 146 2.87 29.14 5.64
C THR A 146 1.43 28.83 5.21
N GLY A 147 0.41 29.32 5.92
CA GLY A 147 -0.98 28.89 5.73
C GLY A 147 -1.28 27.48 6.27
N GLU A 148 -0.34 26.83 6.95
CA GLU A 148 -0.55 25.57 7.65
C GLU A 148 -1.27 25.78 8.99
N SER A 149 -1.97 24.75 9.45
CA SER A 149 -2.41 24.65 10.84
C SER A 149 -1.36 23.95 11.70
N PRO A 150 -1.36 24.13 13.04
CA PRO A 150 -0.52 23.35 13.95
C PRO A 150 -0.53 21.83 13.70
N LEU A 151 -1.70 21.24 13.40
CA LEU A 151 -1.83 19.81 13.19
C LEU A 151 -1.35 19.38 11.79
N THR A 152 -1.62 20.17 10.75
CA THR A 152 -1.16 19.87 9.37
C THR A 152 0.34 20.11 9.22
N PHE A 153 0.90 21.13 9.88
CA PHE A 153 2.34 21.37 9.97
C PHE A 153 3.05 20.22 10.70
N ALA A 154 2.58 19.85 11.90
CA ALA A 154 3.10 18.69 12.62
C ALA A 154 3.05 17.40 11.78
N ALA A 155 2.03 17.23 10.93
CA ALA A 155 1.89 16.06 10.09
C ALA A 155 2.90 15.95 8.92
N HIS A 156 3.73 16.98 8.68
CA HIS A 156 4.88 16.90 7.78
C HIS A 156 6.19 16.50 8.50
N LEU A 157 6.23 16.51 9.84
CA LEU A 157 7.46 16.32 10.62
C LEU A 157 7.65 14.85 11.02
N ASP A 158 8.90 14.40 11.05
CA ASP A 158 9.24 13.04 11.45
C ASP A 158 9.26 12.86 12.97
N ASN A 159 8.86 11.68 13.44
CA ASN A 159 8.87 11.26 14.85
C ASN A 159 8.04 12.11 15.84
N VAL A 160 7.14 13.00 15.37
CA VAL A 160 6.29 13.85 16.23
C VAL A 160 4.95 13.22 16.64
N SER A 161 4.84 11.89 16.68
CA SER A 161 3.56 11.20 16.94
C SER A 161 2.93 11.58 18.30
N GLU A 162 3.74 11.87 19.32
CA GLU A 162 3.23 12.37 20.62
C GLU A 162 2.73 13.81 20.54
N MET A 163 3.35 14.67 19.72
CA MET A 163 2.85 16.02 19.44
C MET A 163 1.46 15.98 18.81
N ILE A 164 1.22 15.05 17.88
CA ILE A 164 -0.11 14.84 17.26
C ILE A 164 -1.15 14.46 18.31
N LYS A 165 -0.83 13.55 19.25
CA LYS A 165 -1.72 13.18 20.37
C LYS A 165 -2.00 14.37 21.28
N VAL A 166 -0.96 15.14 21.65
CA VAL A 166 -1.09 16.32 22.51
C VAL A 166 -1.92 17.42 21.85
N LEU A 167 -1.73 17.71 20.56
CA LEU A 167 -2.57 18.64 19.80
C LEU A 167 -4.03 18.17 19.75
N ARG A 168 -4.27 16.88 19.48
CA ARG A 168 -5.62 16.29 19.47
C ARG A 168 -6.30 16.37 20.84
N ASN A 169 -5.61 16.01 21.92
CA ASN A 169 -6.10 16.09 23.29
C ASN A 169 -6.33 17.55 23.74
N GLY A 170 -5.50 18.47 23.24
CA GLY A 170 -5.66 19.92 23.37
C GLY A 170 -6.78 20.53 22.51
N GLY A 171 -7.55 19.73 21.78
CA GLY A 171 -8.74 20.18 21.05
C GLY A 171 -8.55 20.48 19.57
N ALA A 172 -7.46 20.00 18.94
CA ALA A 172 -7.33 20.03 17.48
C ALA A 172 -8.34 19.08 16.80
N HIS A 173 -9.02 19.58 15.76
CA HIS A 173 -9.89 18.78 14.91
C HIS A 173 -9.08 18.07 13.82
N LEU A 174 -9.23 16.75 13.69
CA LEU A 174 -8.46 15.93 12.73
C LEU A 174 -8.83 16.18 11.26
N ASP A 175 -9.97 16.82 11.04
CA ASP A 175 -10.53 17.24 9.75
C ASP A 175 -10.42 18.77 9.53
N PHE A 176 -9.65 19.46 10.39
CA PHE A 176 -9.21 20.82 10.12
C PHE A 176 -8.23 20.83 8.94
N ARG A 177 -8.40 21.80 8.06
CA ARG A 177 -7.70 21.89 6.77
C ARG A 177 -6.76 23.10 6.76
N ALA A 178 -5.58 22.93 6.19
CA ALA A 178 -4.69 24.05 5.88
C ALA A 178 -5.28 24.93 4.76
N LYS A 179 -4.65 26.06 4.47
CA LYS A 179 -5.10 27.04 3.46
C LYS A 179 -5.18 26.50 2.03
N ASP A 180 -4.49 25.40 1.72
CA ASP A 180 -4.60 24.66 0.46
C ASP A 180 -5.81 23.69 0.41
N GLY A 181 -6.51 23.50 1.54
CA GLY A 181 -7.63 22.59 1.72
C GLY A 181 -7.27 21.20 2.25
N MET A 182 -5.99 20.89 2.47
CA MET A 182 -5.55 19.56 2.92
C MET A 182 -5.68 19.39 4.44
N THR A 183 -6.23 18.24 4.88
CA THR A 183 -6.18 17.85 6.31
C THR A 183 -4.82 17.28 6.68
N ALA A 184 -4.53 17.15 7.98
CA ALA A 184 -3.29 16.54 8.48
C ALA A 184 -3.03 15.13 7.89
N LEU A 185 -4.08 14.36 7.62
CA LEU A 185 -3.98 13.02 7.04
C LEU A 185 -3.51 13.04 5.57
N HIS A 186 -3.88 14.07 4.80
CA HIS A 186 -3.36 14.29 3.44
C HIS A 186 -1.87 14.64 3.48
N LYS A 187 -1.46 15.51 4.40
CA LYS A 187 -0.06 15.92 4.56
C LYS A 187 0.82 14.72 4.92
N ALA A 188 0.41 13.90 5.88
CA ALA A 188 1.11 12.66 6.26
C ALA A 188 1.26 11.69 5.09
N ALA A 189 0.20 11.49 4.29
CA ALA A 189 0.25 10.65 3.09
C ALA A 189 1.19 11.21 2.01
N ARG A 190 1.12 12.53 1.76
CA ARG A 190 1.99 13.23 0.80
C ARG A 190 3.47 13.22 1.19
N SER A 191 3.76 13.29 2.49
CA SER A 191 5.11 13.13 3.07
C SER A 191 5.54 11.66 3.26
N LYS A 192 4.70 10.69 2.89
CA LYS A 192 4.96 9.23 3.04
C LYS A 192 5.21 8.79 4.49
N ASN A 193 4.74 9.56 5.46
CA ASN A 193 5.00 9.33 6.88
C ASN A 193 3.95 8.37 7.47
N HIS A 194 4.18 7.07 7.26
CA HIS A 194 3.31 5.98 7.72
C HIS A 194 3.03 6.05 9.24
N ILE A 195 4.01 6.44 10.07
CA ILE A 195 3.86 6.49 11.54
C ILE A 195 2.85 7.56 11.95
N ILE A 196 2.93 8.76 11.37
CA ILE A 196 1.97 9.85 11.61
C ILE A 196 0.61 9.51 10.99
N LEU A 197 0.58 8.92 9.79
CA LEU A 197 -0.64 8.46 9.13
C LEU A 197 -1.42 7.46 10.00
N LEU A 198 -0.72 6.46 10.56
CA LEU A 198 -1.26 5.50 11.52
C LEU A 198 -1.75 6.19 12.80
N THR A 199 -0.95 7.09 13.38
CA THR A 199 -1.29 7.82 14.60
C THR A 199 -2.59 8.62 14.43
N LEU A 200 -2.77 9.30 13.28
CA LEU A 200 -3.98 10.06 12.97
C LEU A 200 -5.21 9.14 12.80
N LEU A 201 -5.05 8.00 12.12
CA LEU A 201 -6.12 7.00 11.94
C LEU A 201 -6.54 6.35 13.27
N GLU A 202 -5.58 6.01 14.14
CA GLU A 202 -5.85 5.49 15.49
C GLU A 202 -6.54 6.53 16.41
N LEU A 203 -6.22 7.83 16.26
CA LEU A 203 -6.93 8.93 16.92
C LEU A 203 -8.33 9.21 16.33
N GLY A 204 -8.75 8.45 15.32
CA GLY A 204 -10.08 8.47 14.73
C GLY A 204 -10.24 9.34 13.48
N ALA A 205 -9.15 9.81 12.85
CA ALA A 205 -9.25 10.47 11.55
C ALA A 205 -9.92 9.54 10.52
N SER A 206 -10.72 10.10 9.61
CA SER A 206 -11.31 9.34 8.51
C SER A 206 -10.36 9.28 7.32
N PRO A 207 -10.12 8.09 6.72
CA PRO A 207 -9.30 7.99 5.52
C PRO A 207 -9.91 8.72 4.31
N ASP A 208 -11.23 8.99 4.35
CA ASP A 208 -12.00 9.53 3.24
C ASP A 208 -12.17 11.05 3.23
N TYR A 209 -11.57 11.77 4.20
CA TYR A 209 -11.63 13.23 4.22
C TYR A 209 -11.24 13.81 2.86
N LYS A 210 -12.04 14.74 2.34
CA LYS A 210 -11.79 15.37 1.03
C LYS A 210 -11.04 16.70 1.17
N ASP A 211 -10.07 16.96 0.29
CA ASP A 211 -9.39 18.25 0.17
C ASP A 211 -10.24 19.31 -0.58
N SER A 212 -9.62 20.44 -0.95
CA SER A 212 -10.26 21.52 -1.73
C SER A 212 -10.70 21.12 -3.14
N ARG A 213 -10.11 20.05 -3.71
CA ARG A 213 -10.40 19.51 -5.05
C ARG A 213 -11.26 18.24 -4.99
N GLY A 214 -11.71 17.84 -3.81
CA GLY A 214 -12.50 16.63 -3.61
C GLY A 214 -11.68 15.33 -3.53
N LEU A 215 -10.35 15.41 -3.41
CA LEU A 215 -9.45 14.25 -3.42
C LEU A 215 -9.22 13.69 -2.01
N THR A 216 -8.80 12.42 -1.92
CA THR A 216 -8.50 11.72 -0.65
C THR A 216 -7.00 11.67 -0.34
N PRO A 217 -6.60 11.43 0.92
CA PRO A 217 -5.26 10.98 1.30
C PRO A 217 -4.78 9.77 0.49
N LEU A 218 -5.67 8.84 0.13
CA LEU A 218 -5.35 7.71 -0.74
C LEU A 218 -4.90 8.18 -2.12
N TYR A 219 -5.67 9.04 -2.78
CA TYR A 219 -5.30 9.64 -4.07
C TYR A 219 -3.95 10.37 -3.99
N HIS A 220 -3.70 11.15 -2.93
CA HIS A 220 -2.41 11.82 -2.75
C HIS A 220 -1.25 10.84 -2.50
N SER A 221 -1.45 9.74 -1.75
CA SER A 221 -0.41 8.70 -1.60
C SER A 221 -0.01 8.10 -2.95
N VAL A 222 -0.99 7.81 -3.81
CA VAL A 222 -0.78 7.25 -5.15
C VAL A 222 -0.13 8.25 -6.11
N VAL A 223 -0.43 9.55 -6.02
CA VAL A 223 0.20 10.60 -6.85
C VAL A 223 1.66 10.87 -6.48
N VAL A 224 2.09 10.61 -5.24
CA VAL A 224 3.51 10.80 -4.82
C VAL A 224 4.30 9.47 -4.81
N GLY A 225 3.61 8.33 -4.70
CA GLY A 225 4.14 6.97 -4.86
C GLY A 225 5.30 6.62 -3.92
N GLY A 226 6.24 5.81 -4.42
CA GLY A 226 7.38 5.33 -3.63
C GLY A 226 7.02 4.09 -2.82
N ASP A 227 7.22 4.12 -1.51
CA ASP A 227 6.84 3.01 -0.63
C ASP A 227 5.30 2.89 -0.52
N PRO A 228 4.72 1.70 -0.75
CA PRO A 228 3.27 1.52 -0.75
C PRO A 228 2.63 1.47 0.64
N GLY A 229 3.41 1.44 1.74
CA GLY A 229 2.89 1.26 3.09
C GLY A 229 1.95 2.36 3.58
N CYS A 230 1.94 3.54 2.95
CA CYS A 230 0.91 4.56 3.19
C CYS A 230 -0.41 4.27 2.45
N CYS A 231 -0.34 3.75 1.23
CA CYS A 231 -1.49 3.34 0.43
C CYS A 231 -2.18 2.12 1.07
N GLU A 232 -1.40 1.07 1.37
CA GLU A 232 -1.90 -0.14 2.03
C GLU A 232 -2.55 0.16 3.39
N LEU A 233 -1.93 1.01 4.22
CA LEU A 233 -2.49 1.38 5.51
C LEU A 233 -3.85 2.08 5.39
N LEU A 234 -4.03 2.97 4.41
CA LEU A 234 -5.32 3.64 4.18
C LEU A 234 -6.39 2.64 3.74
N LEU A 235 -6.07 1.76 2.78
CA LEU A 235 -6.96 0.73 2.28
C LEU A 235 -7.40 -0.25 3.39
N ASN A 236 -6.45 -0.73 4.19
CA ASN A 236 -6.69 -1.58 5.37
C ASN A 236 -7.58 -0.89 6.42
N GLN A 237 -7.47 0.43 6.58
CA GLN A 237 -8.35 1.22 7.47
C GLN A 237 -9.70 1.63 6.83
N HIS A 238 -10.14 0.92 5.79
CA HIS A 238 -11.41 1.11 5.07
C HIS A 238 -11.51 2.42 4.26
N ALA A 239 -10.41 2.87 3.63
CA ALA A 239 -10.48 3.95 2.64
C ALA A 239 -11.36 3.56 1.44
N SER A 240 -12.17 4.51 0.97
CA SER A 240 -12.87 4.42 -0.31
C SER A 240 -11.87 4.50 -1.47
N VAL A 241 -11.95 3.51 -2.37
CA VAL A 241 -11.32 3.50 -3.69
C VAL A 241 -12.21 4.23 -4.71
N CYS A 242 -11.66 4.48 -5.90
CA CYS A 242 -12.36 5.13 -7.02
C CYS A 242 -12.71 6.61 -6.75
N CYS A 243 -11.86 7.32 -6.01
CA CYS A 243 -11.92 8.77 -5.93
C CYS A 243 -11.32 9.38 -7.21
N GLN A 244 -12.11 10.15 -7.94
CA GLN A 244 -11.68 10.80 -9.19
C GLN A 244 -11.38 12.29 -9.03
N ASP A 245 -10.49 12.81 -9.87
CA ASP A 245 -10.27 14.26 -10.01
C ASP A 245 -11.17 14.93 -11.07
N GLU A 246 -10.96 16.24 -11.27
CA GLU A 246 -11.70 17.11 -12.20
C GLU A 246 -11.70 16.62 -13.66
N ASN A 247 -10.74 15.76 -14.04
CA ASN A 247 -10.63 15.16 -15.38
C ASN A 247 -11.17 13.71 -15.41
N GLY A 248 -11.80 13.23 -14.33
CA GLY A 248 -12.27 11.86 -14.15
C GLY A 248 -11.15 10.84 -13.91
N TRP A 249 -9.92 11.27 -13.60
CA TRP A 249 -8.82 10.33 -13.33
C TRP A 249 -8.99 9.73 -11.94
N HIS A 250 -9.12 8.41 -11.85
CA HIS A 250 -9.19 7.67 -10.58
C HIS A 250 -7.77 7.33 -10.09
N GLU A 251 -7.64 6.78 -8.88
CA GLU A 251 -6.33 6.40 -8.32
C GLU A 251 -5.56 5.46 -9.25
N VAL A 252 -6.24 4.47 -9.84
CA VAL A 252 -5.64 3.52 -10.79
C VAL A 252 -5.04 4.21 -12.01
N HIS A 253 -5.64 5.29 -12.52
CA HIS A 253 -5.08 6.05 -13.66
C HIS A 253 -3.80 6.77 -13.26
N GLN A 254 -3.70 7.34 -12.05
CA GLN A 254 -2.46 7.99 -11.58
C GLN A 254 -1.37 6.96 -11.25
N ALA A 255 -1.74 5.81 -10.65
CA ALA A 255 -0.81 4.71 -10.40
C ALA A 255 -0.18 4.20 -11.72
N CYS A 256 -1.00 4.00 -12.75
CA CYS A 256 -0.55 3.64 -14.09
C CYS A 256 0.35 4.72 -14.70
N ARG A 257 -0.07 6.00 -14.71
CA ARG A 257 0.67 7.13 -15.28
C ARG A 257 2.11 7.26 -14.77
N HIS A 258 2.32 6.97 -13.49
CA HIS A 258 3.61 7.14 -12.82
C HIS A 258 4.37 5.81 -12.63
N GLY A 259 3.88 4.69 -13.18
CA GLY A 259 4.55 3.39 -13.09
C GLY A 259 4.55 2.78 -11.69
N HIS A 260 3.58 3.14 -10.84
CA HIS A 260 3.54 2.75 -9.43
C HIS A 260 2.87 1.40 -9.24
N VAL A 261 3.48 0.36 -9.81
CA VAL A 261 2.99 -1.03 -9.89
C VAL A 261 2.42 -1.54 -8.55
N GLN A 262 3.17 -1.40 -7.45
CA GLN A 262 2.73 -1.88 -6.14
C GLN A 262 1.51 -1.12 -5.61
N HIS A 263 1.39 0.18 -5.89
CA HIS A 263 0.20 0.95 -5.53
C HIS A 263 -1.02 0.49 -6.34
N LEU A 264 -0.82 0.21 -7.64
CA LEU A 264 -1.85 -0.38 -8.50
C LEU A 264 -2.28 -1.77 -7.98
N GLU A 265 -1.34 -2.65 -7.64
CA GLU A 265 -1.65 -3.98 -7.09
C GLU A 265 -2.49 -3.91 -5.81
N HIS A 266 -2.14 -3.02 -4.87
CA HIS A 266 -2.98 -2.80 -3.68
C HIS A 266 -4.36 -2.22 -4.04
N LEU A 267 -4.45 -1.20 -4.90
CA LEU A 267 -5.73 -0.63 -5.32
C LEU A 267 -6.66 -1.70 -5.92
N LEU A 268 -6.13 -2.53 -6.83
CA LEU A 268 -6.90 -3.60 -7.47
C LEU A 268 -7.30 -4.71 -6.48
N PHE A 269 -6.41 -5.10 -5.56
CA PHE A 269 -6.71 -6.10 -4.52
C PHE A 269 -7.80 -5.61 -3.55
N TYR A 270 -7.84 -4.32 -3.24
CA TYR A 270 -8.89 -3.69 -2.44
C TYR A 270 -10.13 -3.25 -3.25
N GLY A 271 -10.25 -3.69 -4.51
CA GLY A 271 -11.48 -3.59 -5.31
C GLY A 271 -11.63 -2.34 -6.17
N ALA A 272 -10.54 -1.63 -6.50
CA ALA A 272 -10.60 -0.53 -7.46
C ALA A 272 -10.92 -1.03 -8.89
N ASP A 273 -11.73 -0.26 -9.61
CA ASP A 273 -12.26 -0.64 -10.92
C ASP A 273 -11.26 -0.42 -12.06
N MET A 274 -10.93 -1.51 -12.78
CA MET A 274 -10.06 -1.49 -13.97
C MET A 274 -10.76 -0.94 -15.23
N SER A 275 -12.09 -1.03 -15.27
CA SER A 275 -12.92 -0.58 -16.38
C SER A 275 -13.29 0.90 -16.32
N ALA A 276 -13.03 1.57 -15.18
CA ALA A 276 -13.28 2.99 -14.99
C ALA A 276 -12.60 3.84 -16.08
N GLN A 277 -13.39 4.68 -16.75
CA GLN A 277 -12.95 5.59 -17.80
C GLN A 277 -12.85 7.03 -17.29
N ASN A 278 -11.79 7.74 -17.67
CA ASN A 278 -11.67 9.18 -17.41
C ASN A 278 -12.50 10.01 -18.42
N ALA A 279 -12.43 11.35 -18.34
CA ALA A 279 -13.19 12.25 -19.22
C ALA A 279 -12.87 12.14 -20.73
N SER A 280 -11.84 11.39 -21.12
CA SER A 280 -11.50 11.09 -22.52
C SER A 280 -11.92 9.67 -22.95
N GLY A 281 -12.55 8.89 -22.08
CA GLY A 281 -12.86 7.47 -22.29
C GLY A 281 -11.66 6.53 -22.05
N ASN A 282 -10.52 7.04 -21.57
CA ASN A 282 -9.33 6.21 -21.36
C ASN A 282 -9.46 5.43 -20.03
N THR A 283 -9.32 4.11 -20.10
CA THR A 283 -9.16 3.23 -18.92
C THR A 283 -7.72 3.23 -18.41
N ALA A 284 -7.47 2.62 -17.24
CA ALA A 284 -6.13 2.46 -16.69
C ALA A 284 -5.13 1.83 -17.69
N LEU A 285 -5.59 0.89 -18.54
CA LEU A 285 -4.75 0.23 -19.55
C LEU A 285 -4.41 1.17 -20.72
N HIS A 286 -5.31 2.07 -21.13
CA HIS A 286 -5.00 3.14 -22.08
C HIS A 286 -3.92 4.09 -21.53
N ILE A 287 -3.93 4.37 -20.22
CA ILE A 287 -2.90 5.20 -19.59
C ILE A 287 -1.55 4.49 -19.58
N CYS A 288 -1.51 3.17 -19.32
CA CYS A 288 -0.27 2.41 -19.44
C CYS A 288 0.29 2.45 -20.86
N ALA A 289 -0.57 2.23 -21.87
CA ALA A 289 -0.24 2.29 -23.28
C ALA A 289 0.32 3.65 -23.73
N LEU A 290 -0.20 4.75 -23.19
CA LEU A 290 0.25 6.11 -23.51
C LEU A 290 1.60 6.47 -22.87
N TYR A 291 1.85 6.07 -21.62
CA TYR A 291 3.04 6.47 -20.84
C TYR A 291 4.17 5.43 -20.82
N ASN A 292 4.07 4.38 -21.64
CA ASN A 292 4.98 3.23 -21.69
C ASN A 292 5.23 2.57 -20.32
N GLN A 293 4.19 1.94 -19.76
CA GLN A 293 4.19 1.42 -18.39
C GLN A 293 3.89 -0.08 -18.33
N ASP A 294 4.78 -0.89 -18.92
CA ASP A 294 4.67 -2.34 -19.09
C ASP A 294 4.27 -3.09 -17.82
N ASN A 295 4.93 -2.80 -16.70
CA ASN A 295 4.67 -3.53 -15.46
C ASN A 295 3.26 -3.26 -14.93
N CYS A 296 2.72 -2.06 -15.12
CA CYS A 296 1.33 -1.75 -14.79
C CYS A 296 0.35 -2.41 -15.77
N ALA A 297 0.69 -2.46 -17.06
CA ALA A 297 -0.12 -3.15 -18.07
C ALA A 297 -0.16 -4.67 -17.84
N ARG A 298 0.96 -5.30 -17.51
CA ARG A 298 1.04 -6.73 -17.14
C ARG A 298 0.14 -7.04 -15.95
N VAL A 299 0.19 -6.22 -14.91
CA VAL A 299 -0.72 -6.36 -13.75
C VAL A 299 -2.18 -6.25 -14.18
N LEU A 300 -2.57 -5.21 -14.93
CA LEU A 300 -3.95 -5.03 -15.39
C LEU A 300 -4.45 -6.21 -16.24
N LEU A 301 -3.67 -6.64 -17.23
CA LEU A 301 -4.03 -7.73 -18.14
C LEU A 301 -4.16 -9.06 -17.39
N VAL A 302 -3.20 -9.40 -16.52
CA VAL A 302 -3.27 -10.60 -15.68
C VAL A 302 -4.42 -10.55 -14.67
N ARG A 303 -4.88 -9.36 -14.24
CA ARG A 303 -6.12 -9.24 -13.44
C ARG A 303 -7.41 -9.26 -14.27
N GLY A 304 -7.33 -9.30 -15.59
CA GLY A 304 -8.48 -9.38 -16.49
C GLY A 304 -9.05 -8.03 -16.91
N ALA A 305 -8.22 -6.98 -16.98
CA ALA A 305 -8.62 -5.72 -17.60
C ALA A 305 -8.90 -5.92 -19.11
N ASP A 306 -10.09 -5.51 -19.55
CA ASP A 306 -10.48 -5.58 -20.96
C ASP A 306 -9.59 -4.65 -21.82
N LYS A 307 -9.01 -5.24 -22.87
CA LYS A 307 -8.07 -4.62 -23.81
C LYS A 307 -8.70 -4.17 -25.12
N GLU A 308 -9.98 -4.48 -25.34
CA GLU A 308 -10.74 -4.10 -26.54
C GLU A 308 -11.66 -2.88 -26.29
N VAL A 309 -11.78 -2.44 -25.02
CA VAL A 309 -12.42 -1.16 -24.64
C VAL A 309 -11.85 -0.02 -25.48
N LYS A 310 -12.71 0.87 -25.98
CA LYS A 310 -12.31 2.05 -26.75
C LYS A 310 -12.55 3.34 -25.98
N ASN A 311 -11.61 4.27 -26.12
CA ASN A 311 -11.77 5.65 -25.68
C ASN A 311 -12.72 6.44 -26.60
N TYR A 312 -12.98 7.71 -26.28
CA TYR A 312 -13.91 8.54 -27.07
C TYR A 312 -13.37 8.92 -28.46
N ASN A 313 -12.08 8.70 -28.73
CA ASN A 313 -11.49 8.78 -30.07
C ASN A 313 -11.62 7.45 -30.85
N SER A 314 -12.38 6.47 -30.34
CA SER A 314 -12.52 5.11 -30.87
C SER A 314 -11.24 4.28 -30.92
N GLN A 315 -10.21 4.65 -30.16
CA GLN A 315 -8.93 3.94 -30.05
C GLN A 315 -8.97 2.94 -28.89
N SER A 316 -8.45 1.73 -29.08
CA SER A 316 -8.17 0.79 -27.98
C SER A 316 -6.77 1.01 -27.36
N PRO A 317 -6.44 0.43 -26.18
CA PRO A 317 -5.10 0.52 -25.60
C PRO A 317 -3.98 0.08 -26.55
N PHE A 318 -4.20 -0.96 -27.34
CA PHE A 318 -3.25 -1.38 -28.38
C PHE A 318 -2.98 -0.25 -29.38
N GLN A 319 -4.03 0.39 -29.88
CA GLN A 319 -3.90 1.49 -30.86
C GLN A 319 -3.25 2.73 -30.24
N VAL A 320 -3.54 3.03 -28.96
CA VAL A 320 -2.85 4.11 -28.24
C VAL A 320 -1.36 3.82 -28.07
N ALA A 321 -0.96 2.58 -27.77
CA ALA A 321 0.45 2.20 -27.68
C ALA A 321 1.18 2.37 -29.02
N ILE A 322 0.58 1.92 -30.13
CA ILE A 322 1.13 2.12 -31.48
C ILE A 322 1.26 3.61 -31.83
N ILE A 323 0.25 4.43 -31.54
CA ILE A 323 0.27 5.89 -31.79
C ILE A 323 1.33 6.60 -30.94
N ALA A 324 1.61 6.10 -29.73
CA ALA A 324 2.65 6.62 -28.84
C ALA A 324 4.07 6.12 -29.18
N GLY A 325 4.22 5.16 -30.10
CA GLY A 325 5.51 4.53 -30.44
C GLY A 325 5.97 3.45 -29.44
N ASN A 326 5.08 2.98 -28.57
CA ASN A 326 5.37 2.00 -27.51
C ASN A 326 5.12 0.57 -28.06
N PHE A 327 5.96 0.11 -28.98
CA PHE A 327 5.70 -1.08 -29.80
C PHE A 327 5.72 -2.40 -29.00
N GLU A 328 6.65 -2.55 -28.06
CA GLU A 328 6.79 -3.71 -27.19
C GLU A 328 5.55 -3.87 -26.30
N LEU A 329 5.07 -2.74 -25.77
CA LEU A 329 3.85 -2.68 -24.97
C LEU A 329 2.59 -2.92 -25.82
N ALA A 330 2.57 -2.46 -27.07
CA ALA A 330 1.51 -2.80 -28.01
C ALA A 330 1.47 -4.30 -28.29
N GLU A 331 2.62 -4.94 -28.54
CA GLU A 331 2.70 -6.39 -28.72
C GLU A 331 2.25 -7.15 -27.47
N LEU A 332 2.70 -6.73 -26.29
CA LEU A 332 2.30 -7.28 -24.99
C LEU A 332 0.77 -7.28 -24.83
N ILE A 333 0.11 -6.14 -25.10
CA ILE A 333 -1.36 -6.02 -25.05
C ILE A 333 -2.01 -6.94 -26.10
N LYS A 334 -1.51 -6.93 -27.34
CA LYS A 334 -2.04 -7.73 -28.45
C LYS A 334 -1.98 -9.23 -28.17
N ASN A 335 -0.84 -9.72 -27.68
CA ASN A 335 -0.54 -11.15 -27.55
C ASN A 335 -1.08 -11.79 -26.24
N HIS A 336 -1.43 -10.99 -25.22
CA HIS A 336 -2.03 -11.50 -23.97
C HIS A 336 -3.38 -12.20 -24.20
N LYS A 337 -3.58 -13.39 -23.62
CA LYS A 337 -4.78 -14.23 -23.84
C LYS A 337 -5.69 -14.24 -22.61
N GLU A 338 -6.95 -14.58 -22.81
CA GLU A 338 -7.92 -14.77 -21.71
C GLU A 338 -7.54 -15.94 -20.79
N SER A 339 -6.79 -16.93 -21.30
CA SER A 339 -6.22 -18.04 -20.51
C SER A 339 -5.25 -17.59 -19.43
N ASP A 340 -4.68 -16.39 -19.56
CA ASP A 340 -3.56 -15.91 -18.76
C ASP A 340 -4.05 -15.06 -17.56
N ILE A 341 -5.38 -14.91 -17.44
CA ILE A 341 -6.05 -14.11 -16.41
C ILE A 341 -6.09 -14.86 -15.06
N VAL A 342 -5.49 -14.25 -14.05
CA VAL A 342 -5.46 -14.72 -12.65
C VAL A 342 -6.23 -13.75 -11.75
N PRO A 343 -7.56 -13.95 -11.60
CA PRO A 343 -8.39 -13.10 -10.74
C PRO A 343 -8.00 -13.27 -9.26
N PHE A 344 -8.33 -12.27 -8.44
CA PHE A 344 -8.12 -12.35 -7.00
C PHE A 344 -8.95 -13.48 -6.39
N ARG A 345 -8.28 -14.43 -5.72
CA ARG A 345 -8.90 -15.58 -5.03
C ARG A 345 -9.17 -15.32 -3.55
N GLU A 346 -8.53 -14.29 -3.00
CA GLU A 346 -8.59 -13.89 -1.59
C GLU A 346 -9.30 -12.55 -1.47
N ALA A 347 -10.00 -12.33 -0.34
CA ALA A 347 -10.59 -11.04 -0.03
C ALA A 347 -9.58 -10.18 0.76
N PRO A 348 -9.53 -8.86 0.51
CA PRO A 348 -8.66 -7.94 1.25
C PRO A 348 -8.95 -7.96 2.75
N ALA A 349 -7.88 -7.95 3.55
CA ALA A 349 -7.97 -7.88 5.01
C ALA A 349 -8.17 -6.44 5.47
N TYR A 350 -9.18 -6.20 6.30
CA TYR A 350 -9.48 -4.88 6.87
C TYR A 350 -9.31 -4.82 8.39
N SER A 351 -8.89 -3.66 8.87
CA SER A 351 -8.74 -3.33 10.28
C SER A 351 -10.06 -3.45 11.04
N LYS A 352 -10.12 -4.41 11.99
CA LYS A 352 -11.28 -4.63 12.88
C LYS A 352 -11.56 -3.46 13.85
N ARG A 353 -10.68 -2.44 13.91
CA ARG A 353 -10.84 -1.27 14.80
C ARG A 353 -11.81 -0.22 14.25
N ARG A 354 -11.91 -0.07 12.93
CA ARG A 354 -12.97 0.72 12.30
C ARG A 354 -14.16 -0.19 11.97
N ARG A 355 -15.37 0.21 12.40
CA ARG A 355 -16.60 -0.28 11.77
C ARG A 355 -16.71 0.41 10.43
N GLY A 356 -16.60 -0.37 9.34
CA GLY A 356 -16.77 0.15 7.98
C GLY A 356 -18.18 0.70 7.73
N PRO A 357 -18.37 1.50 6.66
CA PRO A 357 -19.67 2.06 6.32
C PRO A 357 -20.73 0.96 6.19
N SER A 358 -21.90 1.18 6.79
CA SER A 358 -23.08 0.28 6.68
C SER A 358 -23.01 -1.09 7.39
N SER A 359 -22.53 -1.15 8.64
CA SER A 359 -22.79 -2.28 9.56
C SER A 359 -23.72 -1.89 10.72
N GLY A 360 -25.01 -1.69 10.41
CA GLY A 360 -26.06 -1.45 11.41
C GLY A 360 -26.52 -2.74 12.10
N SER A 361 -26.57 -2.76 13.43
CA SER A 361 -27.03 -3.92 14.20
C SER A 361 -28.56 -4.06 14.15
N GLY A 362 -29.08 -5.24 13.78
CA GLY A 362 -30.50 -5.58 13.95
C GLY A 362 -31.08 -6.62 13.00
N ASN A 363 -30.86 -7.91 13.31
CA ASN A 363 -31.46 -9.11 12.71
C ASN A 363 -31.22 -9.36 11.21
N GLY A 364 -31.17 -10.65 10.85
CA GLY A 364 -30.85 -11.09 9.49
C GLY A 364 -32.07 -11.16 8.58
N GLN A 365 -32.10 -10.32 7.55
CA GLN A 365 -32.68 -10.59 6.22
C GLN A 365 -32.15 -9.53 5.24
N SER A 366 -31.55 -9.95 4.14
CA SER A 366 -30.83 -9.07 3.21
C SER A 366 -31.75 -8.36 2.21
N PRO A 367 -31.68 -7.03 2.07
CA PRO A 367 -32.17 -6.32 0.88
C PRO A 367 -31.01 -6.03 -0.08
N SER A 368 -31.18 -6.36 -1.35
CA SER A 368 -30.16 -6.20 -2.40
C SER A 368 -29.95 -4.74 -2.85
N SER A 369 -28.70 -4.36 -3.11
CA SER A 369 -28.34 -3.30 -4.05
C SER A 369 -27.19 -3.75 -4.94
N LEU A 370 -27.39 -3.62 -6.25
CA LEU A 370 -26.37 -3.84 -7.30
C LEU A 370 -25.19 -2.86 -7.06
N SER A 371 -23.94 -3.19 -7.35
CA SER A 371 -23.44 -4.13 -8.36
C SER A 371 -22.26 -4.97 -7.88
N ALA A 372 -22.27 -6.27 -8.18
CA ALA A 372 -21.11 -7.15 -8.07
C ALA A 372 -21.11 -8.14 -9.26
N PRO A 373 -19.99 -8.33 -9.99
CA PRO A 373 -19.95 -9.26 -11.11
C PRO A 373 -19.96 -10.72 -10.61
N ARG A 374 -21.14 -11.34 -10.72
CA ARG A 374 -21.41 -12.79 -10.69
C ARG A 374 -20.44 -13.66 -9.88
N VAL A 375 -20.81 -13.92 -8.62
CA VAL A 375 -20.32 -15.10 -7.89
C VAL A 375 -20.76 -16.35 -8.66
N LEU A 376 -19.84 -17.00 -9.38
CA LEU A 376 -20.01 -18.39 -9.78
C LEU A 376 -19.73 -19.27 -8.55
N LEU A 377 -20.63 -20.21 -8.27
CA LEU A 377 -20.44 -21.20 -7.21
C LEU A 377 -19.24 -22.09 -7.54
N ARG A 378 -18.51 -22.51 -6.49
CA ARG A 378 -17.53 -23.60 -6.59
C ARG A 378 -18.20 -24.90 -7.03
N SER A 379 -17.42 -25.77 -7.65
CA SER A 379 -17.68 -27.21 -7.64
C SER A 379 -16.34 -27.95 -7.48
N ASN A 380 -16.09 -28.36 -6.24
CA ASN A 380 -15.26 -29.53 -5.95
C ASN A 380 -16.18 -30.77 -6.16
N SER A 381 -15.73 -31.97 -6.53
CA SER A 381 -14.37 -32.49 -6.69
C SER A 381 -14.37 -33.79 -7.50
N ASP A 382 -13.24 -34.07 -8.15
CA ASP A 382 -12.63 -35.38 -8.44
C ASP A 382 -13.34 -36.50 -9.23
N ASN A 383 -12.47 -37.29 -9.89
CA ASN A 383 -12.75 -38.36 -10.85
C ASN A 383 -13.68 -39.48 -10.35
N ASN A 384 -14.54 -39.98 -11.25
CA ASN A 384 -14.39 -41.37 -11.71
C ASN A 384 -15.00 -41.63 -13.11
N LEU A 385 -14.52 -42.69 -13.77
CA LEU A 385 -14.99 -43.16 -15.08
C LEU A 385 -15.82 -44.44 -14.92
N THR A 386 -17.09 -44.45 -15.33
CA THR A 386 -17.73 -45.60 -16.03
C THR A 386 -19.17 -45.32 -16.51
N VAL A 387 -19.41 -45.61 -17.79
CA VAL A 387 -20.63 -46.14 -18.44
C VAL A 387 -22.03 -45.69 -17.94
N SER A 388 -22.61 -44.77 -18.71
CA SER A 388 -23.97 -44.80 -19.30
C SER A 388 -25.06 -45.75 -18.72
N GLN A 389 -26.23 -45.18 -18.35
CA GLN A 389 -27.48 -45.38 -19.12
C GLN A 389 -28.68 -44.54 -18.61
N TYR A 390 -29.66 -44.34 -19.51
CA TYR A 390 -31.04 -43.85 -19.31
C TYR A 390 -31.31 -42.73 -18.29
N GLN A 391 -31.41 -41.49 -18.81
CA GLN A 391 -32.31 -40.49 -18.25
C GLN A 391 -33.55 -40.39 -19.15
N GLN A 392 -34.67 -40.99 -18.73
CA GLN A 392 -35.97 -40.71 -19.36
C GLN A 392 -37.14 -40.94 -18.41
N GLN A 393 -38.16 -40.09 -18.60
CA GLN A 393 -39.54 -40.18 -18.13
C GLN A 393 -39.93 -39.72 -16.71
N GLN A 394 -40.96 -38.86 -16.77
CA GLN A 394 -42.07 -38.63 -15.84
C GLN A 394 -41.93 -37.60 -14.71
N GLN A 395 -42.95 -36.75 -14.69
CA GLN A 395 -43.26 -35.71 -13.72
C GLN A 395 -44.28 -36.26 -12.70
N GLN A 396 -44.67 -35.41 -11.75
CA GLN A 396 -45.79 -35.61 -10.81
C GLN A 396 -45.47 -36.60 -9.66
N GLN A 397 -46.11 -36.53 -8.49
CA GLN A 397 -47.26 -35.70 -8.09
C GLN A 397 -47.05 -35.10 -6.68
N GLN A 398 -48.09 -34.48 -6.11
CA GLN A 398 -47.99 -33.70 -4.86
C GLN A 398 -48.44 -34.48 -3.60
N GLN A 399 -48.13 -33.88 -2.44
CA GLN A 399 -48.91 -33.87 -1.18
C GLN A 399 -48.78 -35.00 -0.13
N HIS A 400 -49.08 -34.55 1.10
CA HIS A 400 -49.48 -35.23 2.33
C HIS A 400 -48.46 -35.84 3.32
N VAL A 401 -48.65 -35.43 4.57
CA VAL A 401 -48.10 -35.97 5.83
C VAL A 401 -49.26 -36.56 6.64
N PRO A 402 -49.05 -37.69 7.35
CA PRO A 402 -49.65 -37.88 8.68
C PRO A 402 -48.66 -38.46 9.72
N ILE A 403 -49.11 -38.62 10.98
CA ILE A 403 -48.30 -38.95 12.18
C ILE A 403 -48.97 -40.06 13.01
N LYS A 404 -48.17 -40.99 13.61
CA LYS A 404 -48.33 -41.86 14.83
C LYS A 404 -47.62 -43.22 14.60
N THR A 405 -46.67 -43.73 15.39
CA THR A 405 -46.60 -44.18 16.83
C THR A 405 -47.46 -45.43 17.14
N HIS A 406 -47.04 -46.40 17.94
CA HIS A 406 -45.90 -46.49 18.90
C HIS A 406 -44.79 -47.47 18.40
N ASP A 407 -44.00 -48.33 19.07
CA ASP A 407 -43.87 -48.92 20.44
C ASP A 407 -42.37 -49.24 20.73
N LEU A 408 -41.83 -49.15 21.97
CA LEU A 408 -41.70 -50.17 23.05
C LEU A 408 -41.09 -51.53 22.64
N TRP A 409 -40.08 -52.12 23.31
CA TRP A 409 -39.30 -51.77 24.53
C TRP A 409 -38.05 -52.69 24.58
N PRO A 410 -36.82 -52.29 25.01
CA PRO A 410 -36.51 -51.96 26.42
C PRO A 410 -35.38 -50.89 26.60
N LEU A 411 -34.60 -50.96 27.71
CA LEU A 411 -33.43 -50.13 28.06
C LEU A 411 -32.30 -50.96 28.71
N PRO A 412 -31.04 -50.49 28.66
CA PRO A 412 -30.09 -50.62 29.77
C PRO A 412 -29.57 -49.26 30.30
N LEU A 413 -29.21 -49.23 31.58
CA LEU A 413 -28.59 -48.10 32.31
C LEU A 413 -27.06 -48.30 32.43
N PRO A 414 -26.27 -47.31 32.88
CA PRO A 414 -26.18 -45.96 32.32
C PRO A 414 -24.69 -45.57 32.07
N SER A 415 -24.32 -45.23 30.83
CA SER A 415 -22.95 -44.76 30.53
C SER A 415 -22.67 -43.38 31.13
N LEU A 416 -21.47 -43.16 31.65
CA LEU A 416 -21.03 -41.89 32.25
C LEU A 416 -21.16 -40.69 31.29
N PRO A 417 -21.37 -39.47 31.80
CA PRO A 417 -21.32 -38.27 30.98
C PRO A 417 -19.92 -38.11 30.33
N PRO A 418 -19.84 -37.67 29.07
CA PRO A 418 -18.55 -37.36 28.45
C PRO A 418 -17.86 -36.20 29.20
N PRO A 419 -16.52 -36.17 29.25
CA PRO A 419 -15.78 -35.06 29.84
C PRO A 419 -16.08 -33.75 29.10
N PRO A 420 -15.98 -32.58 29.76
CA PRO A 420 -16.16 -31.30 29.10
C PRO A 420 -15.15 -31.12 27.97
N PRO A 421 -15.52 -30.44 26.87
CA PRO A 421 -14.61 -30.22 25.75
C PRO A 421 -13.37 -29.43 26.20
N PRO A 422 -12.17 -29.78 25.69
CA PRO A 422 -10.94 -29.07 26.06
C PRO A 422 -11.03 -27.60 25.67
N HIS A 423 -10.38 -26.76 26.47
CA HIS A 423 -10.38 -25.31 26.30
C HIS A 423 -9.87 -24.90 24.91
N PRO A 424 -10.45 -23.85 24.27
CA PRO A 424 -9.96 -23.39 22.98
C PRO A 424 -8.51 -22.92 23.09
N PRO A 425 -7.63 -23.26 22.13
CA PRO A 425 -6.27 -22.74 22.10
C PRO A 425 -6.28 -21.20 21.87
N PRO A 426 -5.24 -20.48 22.33
CA PRO A 426 -5.19 -19.03 22.28
C PRO A 426 -5.08 -18.47 20.84
N ASP A 427 -5.40 -17.19 20.69
CA ASP A 427 -5.47 -16.46 19.41
C ASP A 427 -4.30 -16.75 18.45
N SER A 428 -4.61 -17.20 17.23
CA SER A 428 -3.62 -17.50 16.20
C SER A 428 -2.94 -16.23 15.66
N TRP A 429 -1.78 -15.90 16.22
CA TRP A 429 -0.97 -14.73 15.82
C TRP A 429 -0.20 -14.94 14.51
N LYS A 430 -0.09 -13.86 13.71
CA LYS A 430 1.01 -13.53 12.78
C LYS A 430 1.48 -14.62 11.78
N LEU A 431 0.68 -14.88 10.75
CA LEU A 431 1.07 -15.75 9.61
C LEU A 431 1.96 -15.08 8.53
N TYR A 432 2.45 -13.85 8.75
CA TYR A 432 3.20 -13.05 7.75
C TYR A 432 4.64 -12.66 8.18
N SER A 433 5.37 -13.57 8.82
CA SER A 433 6.80 -13.41 9.17
C SER A 433 7.75 -14.15 8.21
N ALA A 434 7.29 -15.25 7.60
CA ALA A 434 8.14 -16.17 6.87
C ALA A 434 8.51 -15.65 5.46
N VAL A 435 9.72 -15.11 5.33
CA VAL A 435 10.40 -14.91 4.03
C VAL A 435 11.65 -15.79 4.01
N PRO A 436 11.85 -16.64 2.98
CA PRO A 436 13.02 -17.51 2.88
C PRO A 436 14.34 -16.75 3.05
N GLY A 437 15.27 -17.32 3.82
CA GLY A 437 16.57 -16.71 4.11
C GLY A 437 16.63 -15.76 5.32
N ARG A 438 15.51 -15.50 6.02
CA ARG A 438 15.55 -14.84 7.34
C ARG A 438 16.07 -15.80 8.43
N HIS A 439 16.52 -15.21 9.54
CA HIS A 439 17.11 -15.93 10.68
C HIS A 439 16.17 -15.88 11.89
N PHE A 440 15.91 -17.05 12.46
CA PHE A 440 15.01 -17.27 13.58
C PHE A 440 15.78 -17.89 14.75
N VAL A 441 15.23 -17.82 15.96
CA VAL A 441 15.74 -18.50 17.16
C VAL A 441 14.74 -19.55 17.64
N VAL A 442 15.22 -20.73 18.03
CA VAL A 442 14.39 -21.78 18.62
C VAL A 442 13.93 -21.35 20.01
N VAL A 443 12.64 -21.07 20.18
CA VAL A 443 12.03 -20.76 21.48
C VAL A 443 11.52 -22.00 22.21
N ARG A 444 11.21 -23.07 21.46
CA ARG A 444 10.74 -24.36 21.99
C ARG A 444 11.51 -25.51 21.32
N PRO A 445 12.14 -26.42 22.10
CA PRO A 445 12.87 -27.53 21.50
C PRO A 445 11.93 -28.50 20.79
N TYR A 446 12.47 -29.24 19.82
CA TYR A 446 11.75 -30.27 19.04
C TYR A 446 12.64 -31.50 18.87
N THR A 447 12.01 -32.67 18.77
CA THR A 447 12.66 -33.94 18.48
C THR A 447 11.97 -34.56 17.27
N ALA A 448 12.76 -34.92 16.26
CA ALA A 448 12.27 -35.49 15.01
C ALA A 448 11.42 -36.76 15.25
N GLN A 449 10.28 -36.83 14.59
CA GLN A 449 9.29 -37.91 14.69
C GLN A 449 9.13 -38.65 13.35
N ALA A 450 9.45 -38.00 12.23
CA ALA A 450 9.43 -38.56 10.89
C ALA A 450 10.79 -38.45 10.17
N GLU A 451 10.95 -39.22 9.09
CA GLU A 451 12.13 -39.17 8.23
C GLU A 451 12.21 -37.82 7.49
N GLY A 452 13.38 -37.17 7.54
CA GLY A 452 13.60 -35.82 6.98
C GLY A 452 13.33 -34.66 7.96
N GLU A 453 12.89 -34.92 9.19
CA GLU A 453 12.80 -33.91 10.25
C GLU A 453 14.14 -33.72 11.00
N ILE A 454 14.34 -32.55 11.61
CA ILE A 454 15.55 -32.23 12.39
C ILE A 454 15.26 -31.88 13.86
N ASN A 455 16.19 -32.27 14.74
CA ASN A 455 16.15 -31.93 16.16
C ASN A 455 16.50 -30.45 16.38
N LEU A 456 15.69 -29.75 17.17
CA LEU A 456 15.91 -28.34 17.52
C LEU A 456 16.14 -28.18 19.02
N TYR A 457 17.18 -27.45 19.41
CA TYR A 457 17.46 -27.14 20.81
C TYR A 457 17.17 -25.67 21.10
N LYS A 458 16.57 -25.38 22.25
CA LYS A 458 16.19 -24.01 22.63
C LYS A 458 17.40 -23.07 22.66
N GLY A 459 17.30 -21.96 21.95
CA GLY A 459 18.37 -20.98 21.76
C GLY A 459 19.18 -21.16 20.47
N ASP A 460 19.00 -22.24 19.72
CA ASP A 460 19.64 -22.42 18.41
C ASP A 460 19.18 -21.35 17.41
N ARG A 461 20.07 -20.97 16.49
CA ARG A 461 19.70 -20.16 15.32
C ARG A 461 19.30 -21.09 14.19
N VAL A 462 18.16 -20.81 13.57
CA VAL A 462 17.62 -21.54 12.42
C VAL A 462 17.52 -20.60 11.23
N LYS A 463 17.97 -21.06 10.06
CA LYS A 463 17.75 -20.38 8.79
C LYS A 463 16.66 -21.11 8.02
N VAL A 464 15.51 -20.46 7.81
CA VAL A 464 14.39 -21.03 7.04
C VAL A 464 14.76 -21.03 5.55
N LEU A 465 14.56 -22.17 4.90
CA LEU A 465 14.88 -22.43 3.50
C LEU A 465 13.60 -22.52 2.66
N SER A 466 12.61 -23.28 3.11
CA SER A 466 11.28 -23.38 2.49
C SER A 466 10.16 -23.54 3.52
N ILE A 467 8.92 -23.49 3.07
CA ILE A 467 7.70 -23.58 3.89
C ILE A 467 6.88 -24.74 3.33
N GLY A 468 6.51 -25.69 4.19
CA GLY A 468 5.71 -26.86 3.85
C GLY A 468 4.26 -26.73 4.27
N GLU A 469 3.46 -27.71 3.89
CA GLU A 469 2.07 -27.83 4.33
C GLU A 469 1.98 -28.25 5.81
N GLY A 470 0.79 -28.16 6.40
CA GLY A 470 0.55 -28.58 7.79
C GLY A 470 1.22 -27.74 8.89
N GLY A 471 1.99 -26.70 8.54
CA GLY A 471 2.69 -25.84 9.50
C GLY A 471 4.14 -26.25 9.80
N PHE A 472 4.73 -27.12 8.99
CA PHE A 472 6.15 -27.44 9.05
C PHE A 472 6.97 -26.52 8.13
N TRP A 473 8.15 -26.10 8.58
CA TRP A 473 9.13 -25.33 7.80
C TRP A 473 10.37 -26.18 7.56
N GLU A 474 11.00 -26.00 6.40
CA GLU A 474 12.31 -26.55 6.13
C GLU A 474 13.35 -25.51 6.51
N GLY A 475 14.43 -25.93 7.17
CA GLY A 475 15.53 -25.02 7.45
C GLY A 475 16.80 -25.73 7.87
N SER A 476 17.84 -24.94 8.11
CA SER A 476 19.10 -25.44 8.65
C SER A 476 19.33 -24.98 10.09
N ALA A 477 19.65 -25.94 10.94
CA ALA A 477 20.08 -25.76 12.32
C ALA A 477 21.26 -26.72 12.59
N ARG A 478 22.29 -26.26 13.31
CA ARG A 478 23.50 -27.05 13.68
C ARG A 478 24.21 -27.79 12.53
N GLY A 479 24.03 -27.36 11.27
CA GLY A 479 24.61 -28.01 10.09
C GLY A 479 23.78 -29.17 9.52
N GLN A 480 22.66 -29.52 10.14
CA GLN A 480 21.64 -30.38 9.54
C GLN A 480 20.64 -29.53 8.73
N VAL A 481 19.89 -30.16 7.84
CA VAL A 481 18.80 -29.56 7.05
C VAL A 481 17.62 -30.51 7.08
N GLY A 482 16.42 -29.97 7.27
CA GLY A 482 15.19 -30.74 7.24
C GLY A 482 14.02 -29.99 7.87
N TRP A 483 12.94 -30.73 8.14
CA TRP A 483 11.65 -30.20 8.56
C TRP A 483 11.52 -30.04 10.09
N PHE A 484 10.78 -29.03 10.52
CA PHE A 484 10.40 -28.80 11.92
C PHE A 484 9.11 -27.97 12.03
N PRO A 485 8.37 -28.03 13.16
CA PRO A 485 7.18 -27.20 13.36
C PRO A 485 7.50 -25.69 13.42
N ALA A 486 6.72 -24.89 12.68
CA ALA A 486 6.91 -23.42 12.61
C ALA A 486 6.83 -22.73 13.98
N ASP A 487 6.05 -23.26 14.91
CA ASP A 487 5.82 -22.68 16.24
C ASP A 487 6.91 -23.00 17.28
N CYS A 488 7.97 -23.70 16.85
CA CYS A 488 9.20 -23.86 17.62
C CYS A 488 10.16 -22.66 17.52
N VAL A 489 9.95 -21.73 16.58
CA VAL A 489 10.91 -20.65 16.26
C VAL A 489 10.27 -19.25 16.26
N GLU A 490 11.05 -18.22 16.63
CA GLU A 490 10.66 -16.80 16.55
C GLU A 490 11.67 -15.98 15.73
N GLU A 491 11.18 -14.98 15.00
CA GLU A 491 12.01 -14.11 14.15
C GLU A 491 12.88 -13.17 15.00
N ILE A 492 14.18 -13.08 14.70
CA ILE A 492 15.09 -12.16 15.39
C ILE A 492 14.97 -10.77 14.71
N PRO A 493 14.42 -9.74 15.39
CA PRO A 493 14.35 -8.40 14.80
C PRO A 493 15.77 -7.83 14.63
N ALA A 494 16.09 -7.39 13.42
CA ALA A 494 17.40 -6.83 13.09
C ALA A 494 17.64 -5.51 13.84
N LYS A 495 18.36 -5.57 14.96
CA LYS A 495 18.91 -4.38 15.61
C LYS A 495 19.97 -3.76 14.71
N ALA A 496 19.97 -2.42 14.65
CA ALA A 496 20.99 -1.67 13.94
C ALA A 496 22.38 -1.98 14.51
N ILE A 497 23.30 -2.35 13.64
CA ILE A 497 24.75 -2.23 13.85
C ILE A 497 25.15 -0.98 13.07
N GLU A 498 25.85 -0.05 13.72
CA GLU A 498 26.36 1.15 13.07
C GLU A 498 27.53 0.77 12.15
N GLU A 499 27.53 1.27 10.91
CA GLU A 499 28.80 1.56 10.26
C GLU A 499 28.68 2.73 9.27
N ARG A 500 29.72 3.57 9.24
CA ARG A 500 29.83 4.74 8.37
C ARG A 500 30.47 4.33 7.05
N THR A 501 29.94 4.80 5.91
CA THR A 501 30.63 5.75 5.00
C THR A 501 29.84 5.96 3.71
N ASP A 502 30.14 7.06 3.00
CA ASP A 502 29.62 7.34 1.67
C ASP A 502 30.15 6.35 0.61
N ARG A 503 29.26 5.87 -0.27
CA ARG A 503 29.36 6.12 -1.72
C ARG A 503 28.14 5.64 -2.52
N ARG A 504 27.71 6.50 -3.44
CA ARG A 504 26.93 6.27 -4.68
C ARG A 504 26.32 4.88 -4.88
N LYS A 505 25.01 4.72 -4.57
CA LYS A 505 24.19 3.60 -5.06
C LYS A 505 23.82 3.82 -6.53
N LEU A 506 24.59 3.22 -7.44
CA LEU A 506 24.19 2.99 -8.84
C LEU A 506 23.87 1.49 -9.03
N PHE A 507 23.06 1.19 -10.04
CA PHE A 507 22.60 -0.15 -10.45
C PHE A 507 21.72 -0.91 -9.43
N ARG A 508 20.41 -0.87 -9.67
CA ARG A 508 19.44 -1.87 -9.20
C ARG A 508 19.12 -2.81 -10.37
N HIS A 509 19.10 -4.12 -10.10
CA HIS A 509 18.46 -5.20 -10.88
C HIS A 509 18.48 -5.08 -12.41
N TYR A 510 19.45 -5.73 -13.07
CA TYR A 510 19.17 -6.31 -14.38
C TYR A 510 18.30 -7.56 -14.20
N THR A 511 17.20 -7.63 -14.92
CA THR A 511 16.38 -8.84 -15.06
C THR A 511 16.74 -9.46 -16.40
N VAL A 512 17.17 -10.73 -16.41
CA VAL A 512 17.57 -11.42 -17.64
C VAL A 512 16.30 -11.76 -18.43
N GLY A 513 16.10 -11.14 -19.60
CA GLY A 513 14.90 -11.38 -20.40
C GLY A 513 14.51 -10.32 -21.45
N SER A 514 15.47 -9.71 -22.16
CA SER A 514 15.25 -9.13 -23.51
C SER A 514 16.60 -8.74 -24.12
N TYR A 515 16.95 -9.30 -25.29
CA TYR A 515 18.05 -8.84 -26.16
C TYR A 515 17.94 -9.43 -27.58
N ASP A 516 16.77 -9.34 -28.22
CA ASP A 516 16.60 -9.60 -29.66
C ASP A 516 16.48 -8.27 -30.42
N SER A 517 17.61 -7.63 -30.66
CA SER A 517 17.71 -6.41 -31.48
C SER A 517 19.08 -6.30 -32.13
N PHE A 518 19.23 -6.90 -33.32
CA PHE A 518 20.42 -6.78 -34.17
C PHE A 518 20.53 -5.37 -34.78
N ASP A 519 21.17 -4.44 -34.06
CA ASP A 519 21.82 -3.24 -34.65
C ASP A 519 22.68 -2.40 -33.68
N ALA A 520 22.79 -2.78 -32.39
CA ALA A 520 23.52 -2.01 -31.37
C ALA A 520 25.07 -2.15 -31.43
N SER A 521 25.69 -1.90 -32.59
CA SER A 521 27.09 -2.21 -32.87
C SER A 521 28.03 -1.00 -33.03
N SER A 522 27.89 0.07 -32.22
CA SER A 522 28.76 1.26 -32.36
C SER A 522 29.24 1.95 -31.06
N ASP A 523 28.47 2.01 -29.97
CA ASP A 523 28.80 2.87 -28.81
C ASP A 523 29.39 2.16 -27.58
N CYS A 524 29.72 0.87 -27.68
CA CYS A 524 30.33 0.09 -26.60
C CYS A 524 31.85 -0.06 -26.81
N VAL A 525 32.64 0.55 -25.92
CA VAL A 525 34.08 0.30 -25.79
C VAL A 525 34.28 -0.96 -24.95
N VAL A 526 34.94 -1.96 -25.54
CA VAL A 526 35.15 -3.29 -24.97
C VAL A 526 36.65 -3.47 -24.71
N ASP A 527 37.05 -3.58 -23.44
CA ASP A 527 38.45 -3.60 -23.01
C ASP A 527 38.78 -4.92 -22.29
N GLU A 528 39.58 -5.78 -22.95
CA GLU A 528 39.88 -7.14 -22.52
C GLU A 528 41.21 -7.25 -21.75
N LYS A 529 41.20 -7.96 -20.62
CA LYS A 529 42.36 -8.13 -19.72
C LYS A 529 42.52 -9.58 -19.27
N THR A 530 43.72 -10.11 -19.41
CA THR A 530 44.11 -11.42 -18.84
C THR A 530 45.02 -11.19 -17.64
N VAL A 531 44.65 -11.71 -16.46
CA VAL A 531 45.39 -11.49 -15.21
C VAL A 531 45.63 -12.80 -14.45
N VAL A 532 46.75 -12.87 -13.73
CA VAL A 532 47.07 -13.97 -12.81
C VAL A 532 46.93 -13.46 -11.38
N LEU A 533 45.96 -14.00 -10.66
CA LEU A 533 45.79 -13.77 -9.23
C LEU A 533 46.56 -14.83 -8.44
N GLN A 534 47.28 -14.41 -7.40
CA GLN A 534 47.96 -15.28 -6.46
C GLN A 534 47.56 -14.87 -5.05
N LYS A 535 46.92 -15.78 -4.30
CA LYS A 535 46.50 -15.56 -2.91
C LYS A 535 47.34 -16.40 -1.94
N LYS A 536 47.31 -16.04 -0.65
CA LYS A 536 47.78 -16.93 0.43
C LYS A 536 46.69 -17.95 0.77
N GLU A 537 47.04 -19.01 1.48
CA GLU A 537 46.12 -20.12 1.83
C GLU A 537 44.84 -19.64 2.52
N ASN A 538 44.98 -18.80 3.54
CA ASN A 538 43.88 -18.28 4.37
C ASN A 538 43.21 -17.00 3.82
N GLU A 539 43.61 -16.52 2.64
CA GLU A 539 43.06 -15.31 2.02
C GLU A 539 42.12 -15.66 0.86
N GLY A 540 41.20 -14.74 0.51
CA GLY A 540 40.42 -14.81 -0.73
C GLY A 540 41.11 -14.08 -1.89
N PHE A 541 40.59 -14.21 -3.11
CA PHE A 541 41.09 -13.43 -4.26
C PHE A 541 40.61 -11.95 -4.28
N GLY A 542 39.75 -11.54 -3.34
CA GLY A 542 39.31 -10.15 -3.19
C GLY A 542 38.22 -9.71 -4.17
N PHE A 543 37.28 -10.60 -4.52
CA PHE A 543 36.13 -10.29 -5.38
C PHE A 543 34.92 -11.17 -5.08
N VAL A 544 33.73 -10.68 -5.45
CA VAL A 544 32.45 -11.42 -5.41
C VAL A 544 31.95 -11.63 -6.83
N LEU A 545 31.63 -12.88 -7.18
CA LEU A 545 31.11 -13.27 -8.49
C LEU A 545 29.58 -13.32 -8.48
N ARG A 546 28.94 -12.84 -9.54
CA ARG A 546 27.51 -13.04 -9.85
C ARG A 546 27.32 -13.57 -11.26
N GLY A 547 26.15 -14.13 -11.51
CA GLY A 547 25.72 -14.54 -12.84
C GLY A 547 24.56 -15.51 -12.85
N ALA A 548 24.26 -16.07 -14.02
CA ALA A 548 23.16 -17.01 -14.22
C ALA A 548 23.38 -18.32 -13.44
N LYS A 549 22.35 -18.79 -12.73
CA LYS A 549 22.34 -20.08 -12.03
C LYS A 549 22.09 -21.22 -13.01
N ALA A 550 22.50 -22.43 -12.63
CA ALA A 550 22.48 -23.61 -13.51
C ALA A 550 21.08 -24.20 -13.76
N ASP A 551 20.04 -23.66 -13.10
CA ASP A 551 18.69 -24.23 -13.05
C ASP A 551 17.74 -23.61 -14.11
N THR A 552 18.23 -22.66 -14.91
CA THR A 552 17.59 -22.14 -16.13
C THR A 552 18.20 -22.79 -17.37
N PRO A 553 17.46 -22.98 -18.48
CA PRO A 553 18.05 -23.38 -19.76
C PRO A 553 19.10 -22.36 -20.22
N ILE A 554 20.35 -22.79 -20.38
CA ILE A 554 21.51 -21.91 -20.69
C ILE A 554 21.88 -21.94 -22.18
N GLU A 555 21.37 -22.91 -22.94
CA GLU A 555 21.76 -23.17 -24.33
C GLU A 555 21.47 -22.00 -25.29
N GLU A 556 20.43 -21.22 -25.01
CA GLU A 556 19.98 -20.08 -25.82
C GLU A 556 20.80 -18.78 -25.62
N PHE A 557 21.70 -18.70 -24.62
CA PHE A 557 22.43 -17.45 -24.38
C PHE A 557 23.37 -17.09 -25.53
N THR A 558 23.12 -15.96 -26.20
CA THR A 558 23.97 -15.39 -27.23
C THR A 558 24.70 -14.15 -26.69
N PRO A 559 26.05 -14.15 -26.60
CA PRO A 559 26.81 -13.01 -26.10
C PRO A 559 26.64 -11.76 -26.97
N THR A 560 26.56 -10.58 -26.36
CA THR A 560 26.51 -9.30 -27.05
C THR A 560 27.62 -8.37 -26.57
N PRO A 561 28.01 -7.32 -27.32
CA PRO A 561 28.99 -6.33 -26.85
C PRO A 561 28.60 -5.64 -25.53
N ALA A 562 27.30 -5.56 -25.25
CA ALA A 562 26.75 -4.99 -24.02
C ALA A 562 26.66 -6.01 -22.85
N PHE A 563 26.67 -7.31 -23.15
CA PHE A 563 26.57 -8.39 -22.16
C PHE A 563 27.35 -9.63 -22.67
N PRO A 564 28.70 -9.63 -22.54
CA PRO A 564 29.55 -10.60 -23.21
C PRO A 564 29.69 -11.96 -22.51
N ALA A 565 29.18 -12.14 -21.28
CA ALA A 565 29.21 -13.42 -20.57
C ALA A 565 28.12 -13.53 -19.49
N LEU A 566 27.79 -14.77 -19.09
CA LEU A 566 26.81 -15.05 -18.03
C LEU A 566 27.28 -14.70 -16.61
N GLN A 567 28.58 -14.49 -16.39
CA GLN A 567 29.16 -14.22 -15.07
C GLN A 567 29.98 -12.90 -15.07
N TYR A 568 29.90 -12.14 -13.98
CA TYR A 568 30.58 -10.85 -13.80
C TYR A 568 30.93 -10.57 -12.33
N LEU A 569 31.83 -9.62 -12.09
CA LEU A 569 32.25 -9.20 -10.74
C LEU A 569 31.23 -8.22 -10.12
N GLU A 570 30.51 -8.66 -9.08
CA GLU A 570 29.56 -7.83 -8.31
C GLU A 570 30.26 -6.85 -7.37
N SER A 571 31.42 -7.22 -6.86
CA SER A 571 32.34 -6.33 -6.16
C SER A 571 33.78 -6.81 -6.31
N VAL A 572 34.72 -5.87 -6.23
CA VAL A 572 36.15 -6.13 -6.08
C VAL A 572 36.63 -5.32 -4.89
N ASP A 573 37.32 -5.97 -3.96
CA ASP A 573 37.70 -5.37 -2.67
C ASP A 573 38.85 -4.36 -2.88
N GLU A 574 38.65 -3.10 -2.50
CA GLU A 574 39.62 -2.02 -2.75
C GLU A 574 40.95 -2.32 -2.04
N GLY A 575 42.02 -2.49 -2.81
CA GLY A 575 43.34 -2.92 -2.33
C GLY A 575 43.55 -4.44 -2.21
N GLY A 576 42.54 -5.28 -2.47
CA GLY A 576 42.65 -6.75 -2.50
C GLY A 576 43.39 -7.29 -3.72
N VAL A 577 43.65 -8.61 -3.76
CA VAL A 577 44.47 -9.27 -4.82
C VAL A 577 43.94 -8.97 -6.23
N ALA A 578 42.63 -9.13 -6.45
CA ALA A 578 41.97 -8.79 -7.72
C ALA A 578 42.08 -7.30 -8.09
N TRP A 579 41.92 -6.40 -7.11
CA TRP A 579 42.04 -4.95 -7.34
C TRP A 579 43.46 -4.55 -7.75
N GLN A 580 44.47 -5.12 -7.09
CA GLN A 580 45.89 -4.92 -7.41
C GLN A 580 46.24 -5.47 -8.80
N ALA A 581 45.65 -6.61 -9.21
CA ALA A 581 45.78 -7.16 -10.55
C ALA A 581 45.03 -6.36 -11.65
N GLY A 582 44.24 -5.34 -11.28
CA GLY A 582 43.56 -4.44 -12.21
C GLY A 582 42.09 -4.74 -12.47
N LEU A 583 41.50 -5.78 -11.86
CA LEU A 583 40.06 -6.08 -11.99
C LEU A 583 39.19 -5.01 -11.32
N ARG A 584 37.99 -4.77 -11.87
CA ARG A 584 37.02 -3.81 -11.35
C ARG A 584 35.60 -4.41 -11.30
N THR A 585 34.77 -3.82 -10.45
CA THR A 585 33.34 -4.15 -10.37
C THR A 585 32.67 -3.90 -11.71
N GLY A 586 31.94 -4.90 -12.22
CA GLY A 586 31.30 -4.88 -13.55
C GLY A 586 32.09 -5.61 -14.65
N ASP A 587 33.32 -6.06 -14.40
CA ASP A 587 34.06 -6.89 -15.35
C ASP A 587 33.38 -8.25 -15.56
N PHE A 588 33.18 -8.65 -16.82
CA PHE A 588 32.61 -9.94 -17.23
C PHE A 588 33.70 -11.01 -17.35
N LEU A 589 33.45 -12.25 -16.91
CA LEU A 589 34.41 -13.35 -17.01
C LEU A 589 34.26 -14.07 -18.35
N ILE A 590 35.34 -14.12 -19.12
CA ILE A 590 35.42 -14.81 -20.42
C ILE A 590 36.09 -16.17 -20.27
N GLU A 591 37.19 -16.24 -19.50
CA GLU A 591 37.92 -17.49 -19.24
C GLU A 591 38.34 -17.61 -17.77
N VAL A 592 38.40 -18.84 -17.26
CA VAL A 592 38.99 -19.21 -15.97
C VAL A 592 39.94 -20.38 -16.21
N ASN A 593 41.21 -20.23 -15.83
CA ASN A 593 42.27 -21.22 -16.00
C ASN A 593 42.38 -21.82 -17.42
N GLN A 594 42.19 -20.97 -18.44
CA GLN A 594 42.16 -21.31 -19.89
C GLN A 594 40.90 -22.04 -20.38
N GLU A 595 39.93 -22.33 -19.50
CA GLU A 595 38.60 -22.79 -19.91
C GLU A 595 37.65 -21.60 -20.14
N ASN A 596 36.91 -21.63 -21.25
CA ASN A 596 35.92 -20.59 -21.58
C ASN A 596 34.70 -20.71 -20.65
N VAL A 597 34.34 -19.60 -19.99
CA VAL A 597 33.21 -19.55 -19.05
C VAL A 597 32.05 -18.65 -19.51
N VAL A 598 32.09 -18.16 -20.76
CA VAL A 598 31.11 -17.21 -21.33
C VAL A 598 29.68 -17.68 -21.17
N LYS A 599 29.41 -18.96 -21.49
CA LYS A 599 28.09 -19.60 -21.33
C LYS A 599 27.99 -20.51 -20.09
N VAL A 600 28.91 -20.43 -19.13
CA VAL A 600 28.97 -21.42 -18.04
C VAL A 600 28.16 -20.95 -16.81
N GLY A 601 27.36 -21.88 -16.25
CA GLY A 601 26.50 -21.62 -15.10
C GLY A 601 27.28 -21.40 -13.80
N HIS A 602 26.77 -20.52 -12.95
CA HIS A 602 27.47 -19.95 -11.78
C HIS A 602 28.14 -21.00 -10.87
N ARG A 603 27.44 -22.11 -10.59
CA ARG A 603 27.95 -23.21 -9.74
C ARG A 603 29.23 -23.84 -10.30
N GLN A 604 29.34 -23.96 -11.61
CA GLN A 604 30.50 -24.57 -12.26
C GLN A 604 31.69 -23.61 -12.27
N VAL A 605 31.49 -22.33 -12.61
CA VAL A 605 32.56 -21.31 -12.57
C VAL A 605 33.12 -21.14 -11.14
N VAL A 606 32.26 -21.13 -10.12
CA VAL A 606 32.69 -21.10 -8.71
C VAL A 606 33.51 -22.34 -8.32
N ASN A 607 33.18 -23.53 -8.85
CA ASN A 607 33.96 -24.74 -8.61
C ASN A 607 35.34 -24.70 -9.30
N MET A 608 35.42 -24.24 -10.55
CA MET A 608 36.67 -24.07 -11.29
C MET A 608 37.62 -23.10 -10.58
N ILE A 609 37.10 -21.97 -10.09
CA ILE A 609 37.85 -20.98 -9.30
C ILE A 609 38.41 -21.60 -8.00
N ARG A 610 37.62 -22.46 -7.33
CA ARG A 610 38.06 -23.16 -6.11
C ARG A 610 39.09 -24.26 -6.38
N GLN A 611 38.99 -24.95 -7.51
CA GLN A 611 39.94 -25.99 -7.91
C GLN A 611 41.33 -25.44 -8.26
N GLY A 612 41.43 -24.17 -8.69
CA GLY A 612 42.73 -23.48 -8.85
C GLY A 612 43.50 -23.25 -7.53
N GLY A 613 42.85 -23.43 -6.37
CA GLY A 613 43.48 -23.30 -5.06
C GLY A 613 44.00 -21.89 -4.80
N ASN A 614 45.32 -21.72 -4.75
CA ASN A 614 45.97 -20.43 -4.45
C ASN A 614 46.33 -19.58 -5.69
N ARG A 615 46.22 -20.14 -6.90
CA ARG A 615 46.55 -19.43 -8.15
C ARG A 615 45.35 -19.49 -9.11
N LEU A 616 45.03 -18.37 -9.72
CA LEU A 616 43.92 -18.26 -10.66
C LEU A 616 44.33 -17.41 -11.86
N LEU A 617 44.29 -17.99 -13.06
CA LEU A 617 44.36 -17.24 -14.31
C LEU A 617 42.92 -16.91 -14.73
N ILE A 618 42.62 -15.67 -15.07
CA ILE A 618 41.31 -15.27 -15.60
C ILE A 618 41.46 -14.29 -16.75
N LYS A 619 40.51 -14.35 -17.68
CA LYS A 619 40.33 -13.39 -18.76
C LYS A 619 39.01 -12.69 -18.56
N VAL A 620 39.02 -11.37 -18.53
CA VAL A 620 37.84 -10.53 -18.28
C VAL A 620 37.67 -9.46 -19.34
N VAL A 621 36.43 -8.99 -19.49
CA VAL A 621 36.07 -7.87 -20.37
C VAL A 621 35.36 -6.79 -19.56
N THR A 622 35.90 -5.58 -19.61
CA THR A 622 35.25 -4.37 -19.12
C THR A 622 34.41 -3.76 -20.26
N VAL A 623 33.11 -3.56 -20.06
CA VAL A 623 32.23 -2.89 -21.02
C VAL A 623 31.97 -1.45 -20.58
N SER A 624 32.35 -0.48 -21.41
CA SER A 624 32.12 0.95 -21.19
C SER A 624 31.28 1.54 -22.32
N ARG A 625 30.40 2.51 -22.01
CA ARG A 625 29.70 3.29 -23.04
C ARG A 625 30.40 4.62 -23.25
N ASN A 626 30.56 5.05 -24.50
CA ASN A 626 30.93 6.43 -24.77
C ASN A 626 29.80 7.37 -24.33
N LEU A 627 30.18 8.52 -23.78
CA LEU A 627 29.29 9.63 -23.44
C LEU A 627 29.97 10.91 -23.90
N ASP A 628 29.35 11.63 -24.84
CA ASP A 628 29.90 12.90 -25.32
C ASP A 628 29.97 13.93 -24.18
N PRO A 629 31.08 14.68 -24.07
CA PRO A 629 31.36 15.50 -22.89
C PRO A 629 30.42 16.71 -22.70
N GLU A 630 29.71 17.14 -23.75
CA GLU A 630 28.91 18.38 -23.72
C GLU A 630 27.68 18.34 -22.80
N ASP A 631 27.00 17.20 -22.64
CA ASP A 631 25.72 17.18 -21.90
C ASP A 631 25.89 17.38 -20.37
N THR A 632 27.14 17.30 -19.88
CA THR A 632 27.49 17.58 -18.48
C THR A 632 27.25 19.05 -18.08
N ALA A 633 27.19 19.99 -19.04
CA ALA A 633 27.17 21.42 -18.76
C ALA A 633 25.79 22.00 -18.42
N ARG A 634 24.68 21.40 -18.90
CA ARG A 634 23.35 22.05 -18.89
C ARG A 634 22.56 21.96 -17.58
N LYS A 635 23.13 21.43 -16.48
CA LYS A 635 22.44 21.28 -15.17
C LYS A 635 22.89 22.25 -14.07
N LYS A 636 23.26 23.48 -14.42
CA LYS A 636 23.33 24.64 -13.50
C LYS A 636 22.89 25.95 -14.16
N GLY A 637 21.61 26.34 -14.03
CA GLY A 637 21.15 27.63 -14.52
C GLY A 637 19.64 27.90 -14.34
N THR A 638 19.32 28.95 -13.58
CA THR A 638 18.12 29.82 -13.63
C THR A 638 16.75 29.28 -14.06
N THR A 639 15.79 29.39 -13.14
CA THR A 639 14.35 29.58 -13.39
C THR A 639 14.06 30.64 -14.46
N THR A 640 13.10 30.40 -15.36
CA THR A 640 12.42 31.44 -16.16
C THR A 640 10.98 31.01 -16.46
N ILE A 641 10.05 31.97 -16.49
CA ILE A 641 8.61 31.74 -16.71
C ILE A 641 8.21 32.22 -18.10
N PHE A 642 7.71 31.30 -18.94
CA PHE A 642 6.80 31.57 -20.06
C PHE A 642 5.75 30.46 -20.04
N ARG A 643 4.45 30.68 -19.81
CA ARG A 643 3.48 31.70 -20.30
C ARG A 643 3.12 31.48 -21.77
N ALA A 644 1.85 31.18 -21.99
CA ALA A 644 1.29 30.80 -23.29
C ALA A 644 1.17 31.97 -24.28
N SER A 645 1.00 31.63 -25.55
CA SER A 645 0.35 32.45 -26.59
C SER A 645 -0.33 31.51 -27.59
N LEU A 646 -1.38 31.99 -28.25
CA LEU A 646 -2.14 31.20 -29.23
C LEU A 646 -1.48 31.22 -30.60
N GLN A 647 -1.69 30.15 -31.36
CA GLN A 647 -2.18 30.25 -32.73
C GLN A 647 -3.19 29.14 -33.01
#